data_AF-A0A505I795-F1
#
_entry.id   AF-A0A505I795-F1
#
_cell.length_a   1.000
_cell.length_b   1.000
_cell.length_c   1.000
_cell.angle_alpha   90.00
_cell.angle_beta   90.00
_cell.angle_gamma   90.00
#
_symmetry.space_group_name_H-M   'P 1'
#
loop_
_entity.id
_entity.type
_entity.pdbx_description
1 polymer ?
#
loop_
_entity_poly.entity_id
_entity_poly.type
_entity_poly.pdbx_seq_one_letter_code
_entity_poly.pdbx_strand_id
1 'polypeptide(L)'
;MQAEPRKLKRTANACLRDLQTQAKEQHETTKKRTHDVAFEEVENVLNSESRSPGANWPSPFGLPSMTMRNTHDNRLSRWVWLAPTSTWSFTARLTLMMTQRLHPDVAYDIPYFLDGDIYPLQWKSSSDATPDISGLPSMDYALYLFNTVKFHLGQTFRLLDEGAFTTHMQEFYYGDAAKKAAESRLWFVQFLLVLSFGKAFLDQSRKRDPPGAGYFVRAMSLMPDYSSIWRDTLLAIEVMALAALYLYSIDRRESGHLFASQAIRIAQLEGLHTELPEEELGAAAVDRCRNLWWTLYIMDRHFSSSLGIPMIVHDSDVTALIDSPTQSCQRNAMLSLRVRLSRLLSTILGTVYRTERRPIESFIEKTKTILNTMADLAKELEDFINTKFAGPVNSMSKGMRHILLLYHECVIVATRPLLLAILRERLDKLGLPLECCRRIVPLMETLMSTGINSATKSLQLLKALVDEGLLESFLPFDLEFTYGAAIHLTMAGALVPELVGQRSSNQQAHLILDEIISKGNRVAEIRKADLTRLESLFEGLKERYTHAANHISTDLVPESSGDAHGQNHRSSDDAQLPCITGDINVAEDELPELGLTSYDIAAIVDQIDYTASPSFWLAQEREEFAHKPASTSATNGAFTTIPSQTTLIPGLVGKSPTIARICTDHPTLEALRTRILVDEWCINREESVEPNRLDPLLSLSVAMNIGYGAPRQLLHRDDNVHHVRHEYQMKAGSALIFLASAYHGGGHNSLPGTVRNMYGLFFCRGHLRTEENQFLAIPRSVVTKMSPKMLALLGYKKPTTALGIVDNISPDEDIEGVWERVVQ
;
A
#
# COMPACT_ATOMS: atom_id res chain seq x y z
N MET A 1 -4.13 51.97 -42.73
CA MET A 1 -4.38 50.60 -42.23
C MET A 1 -3.04 49.88 -41.94
N GLN A 2 -2.24 50.39 -40.98
CA GLN A 2 -0.93 49.83 -40.60
C GLN A 2 -0.68 50.08 -39.09
N ALA A 3 -1.34 49.34 -38.20
CA ALA A 3 -1.14 49.53 -36.75
C ALA A 3 -1.09 48.25 -35.89
N GLU A 4 -1.31 47.05 -36.42
CA GLU A 4 -1.37 45.83 -35.61
C GLU A 4 -0.05 45.05 -35.35
N PRO A 5 1.02 45.08 -36.17
CA PRO A 5 2.21 44.24 -35.90
C PRO A 5 3.03 44.69 -34.69
N ARG A 6 2.90 45.96 -34.27
CA ARG A 6 3.65 46.55 -33.16
C ARG A 6 3.05 46.21 -31.79
N LYS A 7 1.75 45.89 -31.71
CA LYS A 7 1.10 45.49 -30.44
C LYS A 7 1.50 44.07 -30.06
N LEU A 8 1.45 43.09 -30.98
CA LEU A 8 1.86 41.71 -30.67
C LEU A 8 3.33 41.58 -30.29
N LYS A 9 4.24 42.29 -30.98
CA LYS A 9 5.68 42.30 -30.61
C LYS A 9 5.94 42.92 -29.24
N ARG A 10 5.16 43.93 -28.83
CA ARG A 10 5.26 44.54 -27.50
C ARG A 10 4.73 43.62 -26.40
N THR A 11 3.62 42.92 -26.63
CA THR A 11 3.05 41.97 -25.67
C THR A 11 3.92 40.73 -25.50
N ALA A 12 4.52 40.21 -26.58
CA ALA A 12 5.43 39.08 -26.52
C ALA A 12 6.74 39.42 -25.79
N ASN A 13 7.31 40.61 -26.03
CA ASN A 13 8.51 41.07 -25.32
C ASN A 13 8.24 41.41 -23.85
N ALA A 14 7.02 41.84 -23.49
CA ALA A 14 6.62 42.05 -22.10
C ALA A 14 6.51 40.71 -21.35
N CYS A 15 5.83 39.72 -21.96
CA CYS A 15 5.70 38.37 -21.41
C CYS A 15 7.08 37.69 -21.24
N LEU A 16 8.01 37.87 -22.19
CA LEU A 16 9.36 37.33 -22.10
C LEU A 16 10.18 37.96 -20.95
N ARG A 17 9.97 39.25 -20.65
CA ARG A 17 10.63 39.94 -19.53
C ARG A 17 10.05 39.51 -18.19
N ASP A 18 8.73 39.33 -18.11
CA ASP A 18 8.08 38.85 -16.89
C ASP A 18 8.55 37.43 -16.54
N LEU A 19 8.68 36.55 -17.55
CA LEU A 19 9.22 35.20 -17.36
C LEU A 19 10.71 35.20 -16.95
N GLN A 20 11.51 36.13 -17.47
CA GLN A 20 12.91 36.29 -17.06
C GLN A 20 13.05 36.86 -15.63
N THR A 21 12.09 37.68 -15.20
CA THR A 21 12.05 38.26 -13.85
C THR A 21 11.62 37.18 -12.85
N GLN A 22 10.57 36.40 -13.17
CA GLN A 22 10.15 35.25 -12.36
C GLN A 22 11.24 34.17 -12.23
N ALA A 23 12.01 33.92 -13.29
CA ALA A 23 13.13 32.98 -13.25
C ALA A 23 14.30 33.48 -12.38
N LYS A 24 14.58 34.79 -12.37
CA LYS A 24 15.58 35.39 -11.46
C LYS A 24 15.12 35.38 -10.01
N GLU A 25 13.85 35.69 -9.74
CA GLU A 25 13.26 35.63 -8.39
C GLU A 25 13.24 34.19 -7.84
N GLN A 26 12.98 33.19 -8.69
CA GLN A 26 13.10 31.77 -8.31
C GLN A 26 14.55 31.34 -8.02
N HIS A 27 15.54 31.93 -8.71
CA HIS A 27 16.95 31.58 -8.49
C HIS A 27 17.53 32.26 -7.24
N GLU A 28 17.09 33.47 -6.90
CA GLU A 28 17.49 34.16 -5.66
C GLU A 28 16.79 33.59 -4.40
N THR A 29 15.55 33.12 -4.52
CA THR A 29 14.83 32.45 -3.42
C THR A 29 15.38 31.07 -3.08
N THR A 30 16.07 30.40 -4.01
CA THR A 30 16.71 29.09 -3.76
C THR A 30 17.98 29.22 -2.91
N LYS A 31 18.64 30.40 -2.87
CA LYS A 31 19.81 30.64 -2.02
C LYS A 31 19.49 31.10 -0.59
N LYS A 32 18.23 31.46 -0.28
CA LYS A 32 17.81 31.97 1.04
C LYS A 32 17.00 30.98 1.88
N ARG A 33 16.76 29.75 1.41
CA ARG A 33 16.01 28.70 2.15
C ARG A 33 16.91 27.72 2.91
N THR A 34 17.97 28.22 3.51
CA THR A 34 18.60 27.59 4.68
C THR A 34 18.30 28.47 5.88
N HIS A 35 17.52 27.92 6.81
CA HIS A 35 17.07 28.47 8.09
C HIS A 35 15.68 29.14 8.09
N ASP A 36 14.87 28.62 9.03
CA ASP A 36 13.65 29.17 9.65
C ASP A 36 12.25 28.80 9.11
N VAL A 37 11.68 27.76 9.76
CA VAL A 37 10.35 27.64 10.41
C VAL A 37 9.05 28.02 9.65
N ALA A 38 8.25 26.96 9.37
CA ALA A 38 6.82 26.71 9.66
C ALA A 38 5.63 27.59 9.16
N PHE A 39 4.53 26.86 8.90
CA PHE A 39 3.10 27.18 8.79
C PHE A 39 2.59 28.14 7.69
N GLU A 40 1.72 27.61 6.83
CA GLU A 40 0.37 28.17 6.56
C GLU A 40 -0.47 27.14 5.78
N GLU A 41 -1.46 26.53 6.45
CA GLU A 41 -2.68 26.02 5.83
C GLU A 41 -3.67 27.19 5.78
N VAL A 42 -4.23 27.49 4.61
CA VAL A 42 -5.52 28.17 4.50
C VAL A 42 -6.33 27.55 3.37
N GLU A 43 -7.58 27.26 3.73
CA GLU A 43 -8.70 26.73 2.97
C GLU A 43 -8.91 27.40 1.60
N ASN A 44 -9.40 26.61 0.64
CA ASN A 44 -10.34 27.11 -0.37
C ASN A 44 -11.31 25.98 -0.72
N VAL A 45 -12.37 25.88 0.08
CA VAL A 45 -13.63 25.22 -0.28
C VAL A 45 -14.45 26.23 -1.09
N LEU A 46 -15.22 25.72 -2.06
CA LEU A 46 -16.21 26.39 -2.91
C LEU A 46 -15.72 26.82 -4.31
N ASN A 47 -15.84 25.89 -5.28
CA ASN A 47 -16.64 26.16 -6.47
C ASN A 47 -17.12 24.85 -7.13
N SER A 48 -18.41 24.82 -7.45
CA SER A 48 -19.22 23.65 -7.84
C SER A 48 -18.84 23.07 -9.21
N GLU A 49 -18.48 21.79 -9.26
CA GLU A 49 -18.30 21.02 -10.50
C GLU A 49 -19.49 20.07 -10.74
N SER A 50 -20.10 20.12 -11.92
CA SER A 50 -21.06 19.12 -12.39
C SER A 50 -20.32 17.87 -12.90
N ARG A 51 -20.42 16.78 -12.13
CA ARG A 51 -19.69 15.52 -12.32
C ARG A 51 -20.63 14.34 -12.57
N SER A 52 -20.17 13.41 -13.42
CA SER A 52 -20.71 12.05 -13.53
C SER A 52 -20.36 11.20 -12.29
N PRO A 53 -21.17 10.19 -11.94
CA PRO A 53 -21.05 9.45 -10.69
C PRO A 53 -19.96 8.37 -10.79
N GLY A 54 -18.78 8.62 -10.20
CA GLY A 54 -17.78 7.57 -9.97
C GLY A 54 -16.34 8.02 -9.68
N ALA A 55 -15.87 9.15 -10.23
CA ALA A 55 -14.42 9.35 -10.44
C ALA A 55 -13.66 10.19 -9.39
N ASN A 56 -13.93 10.12 -8.08
CA ASN A 56 -13.23 11.02 -7.16
C ASN A 56 -13.09 10.66 -5.67
N TRP A 57 -12.99 9.38 -5.27
CA TRP A 57 -12.64 9.04 -3.89
C TRP A 57 -11.29 9.67 -3.49
N PRO A 58 -11.14 10.24 -2.27
CA PRO A 58 -9.83 10.69 -1.80
C PRO A 58 -8.86 9.51 -1.81
N SER A 59 -7.58 9.78 -2.09
CA SER A 59 -6.58 8.72 -2.10
C SER A 59 -6.62 7.96 -0.77
N PRO A 60 -6.79 6.62 -0.77
CA PRO A 60 -6.73 5.81 0.45
C PRO A 60 -5.39 5.94 1.18
N PHE A 61 -4.38 6.50 0.51
CA PHE A 61 -3.01 6.69 0.98
C PHE A 61 -2.65 8.12 1.31
N GLY A 62 -3.61 9.06 1.26
CA GLY A 62 -3.37 10.41 1.73
C GLY A 62 -3.24 10.38 3.24
N LEU A 63 -2.02 10.17 3.72
CA LEU A 63 -1.73 10.07 5.15
C LEU A 63 -2.05 11.42 5.82
N PRO A 64 -2.78 11.43 6.95
CA PRO A 64 -2.73 12.54 7.90
C PRO A 64 -1.27 12.84 8.29
N SER A 65 -1.05 13.94 9.01
CA SER A 65 0.28 14.38 9.46
C SER A 65 1.25 13.21 9.70
N MET A 66 2.35 13.19 8.95
CA MET A 66 3.39 12.15 9.06
C MET A 66 4.22 12.27 10.34
N THR A 67 3.95 13.31 11.11
CA THR A 67 4.62 13.60 12.36
C THR A 67 3.61 14.03 13.43
N MET A 68 3.96 13.79 14.68
CA MET A 68 3.29 14.39 15.83
C MET A 68 4.32 15.09 16.71
N ARG A 69 3.91 16.10 17.48
CA ARG A 69 4.80 16.76 18.43
C ARG A 69 5.24 15.76 19.50
N ASN A 70 6.53 15.73 19.79
CA ASN A 70 7.03 14.98 20.92
C ASN A 70 6.75 15.77 22.21
N THR A 71 5.95 15.22 23.09
CA THR A 71 5.60 15.79 24.40
C THR A 71 6.48 15.26 25.53
N HIS A 72 7.38 14.32 25.25
CA HIS A 72 8.31 13.73 26.21
C HIS A 72 9.70 14.37 26.13
N ASP A 73 10.26 14.75 27.28
CA ASP A 73 11.63 15.27 27.40
C ASP A 73 12.72 14.20 27.17
N ASN A 74 12.33 12.94 26.94
CA ASN A 74 13.25 11.79 26.86
C ASN A 74 13.97 11.67 25.50
N ARG A 75 13.58 12.43 24.47
CA ARG A 75 14.25 12.44 23.15
C ARG A 75 14.52 13.86 22.70
N LEU A 76 15.73 14.10 22.15
CA LEU A 76 16.13 15.40 21.58
C LEU A 76 15.25 15.84 20.40
N SER A 77 14.57 14.90 19.72
CA SER A 77 13.67 15.23 18.62
C SER A 77 12.38 15.88 19.13
N ARG A 78 12.03 17.03 18.56
CA ARG A 78 10.77 17.75 18.83
C ARG A 78 9.54 17.10 18.20
N TRP A 79 9.72 16.07 17.38
CA TRP A 79 8.65 15.39 16.65
C TRP A 79 8.88 13.87 16.61
N VAL A 80 7.79 13.12 16.53
CA VAL A 80 7.74 11.66 16.39
C VAL A 80 7.24 11.33 14.99
N TRP A 81 7.91 10.42 14.30
CA TRP A 81 7.51 9.91 12.98
C TRP A 81 6.35 8.92 13.10
N LEU A 82 5.32 9.09 12.28
CA LEU A 82 4.19 8.17 12.19
C LEU A 82 4.31 7.35 10.90
N ALA A 83 4.79 6.12 11.03
CA ALA A 83 5.06 5.22 9.91
C ALA A 83 3.78 4.71 9.22
N PRO A 84 3.72 4.64 7.89
CA PRO A 84 2.48 4.40 7.13
C PRO A 84 1.83 3.02 7.41
N THR A 85 2.65 2.00 7.67
CA THR A 85 2.22 0.61 7.78
C THR A 85 2.08 0.10 9.22
N SER A 86 2.61 0.83 10.19
CA SER A 86 2.55 0.49 11.62
C SER A 86 1.14 0.63 12.19
N THR A 87 0.65 -0.39 12.93
CA THR A 87 -0.64 -0.35 13.64
C THR A 87 -0.67 0.73 14.73
N TRP A 88 0.44 0.94 15.44
CA TRP A 88 0.56 2.03 16.43
C TRP A 88 0.47 3.40 15.75
N SER A 89 1.23 3.61 14.68
CA SER A 89 1.19 4.87 13.92
C SER A 89 -0.17 5.10 13.27
N PHE A 90 -0.82 4.04 12.80
CA PHE A 90 -2.16 4.08 12.25
C PHE A 90 -3.19 4.52 13.30
N THR A 91 -3.14 3.93 14.50
CA THR A 91 -3.96 4.35 15.65
C THR A 91 -3.75 5.83 15.96
N ALA A 92 -2.48 6.26 16.07
CA ALA A 92 -2.16 7.64 16.40
C ALA A 92 -2.70 8.64 15.35
N ARG A 93 -2.50 8.33 14.06
CA ARG A 93 -3.04 9.14 12.95
C ARG A 93 -4.56 9.17 12.96
N LEU A 94 -5.22 8.04 13.20
CA LEU A 94 -6.67 7.93 13.20
C LEU A 94 -7.27 8.80 14.30
N THR A 95 -6.77 8.64 15.52
CA THR A 95 -7.18 9.44 16.67
C THR A 95 -6.93 10.93 16.45
N LEU A 96 -5.74 11.33 15.96
CA LEU A 96 -5.42 12.73 15.66
C LEU A 96 -6.39 13.32 14.62
N MET A 97 -6.54 12.64 13.48
CA MET A 97 -7.39 13.08 12.37
C MET A 97 -8.85 13.22 12.79
N MET A 98 -9.39 12.23 13.51
CA MET A 98 -10.78 12.24 13.95
C MET A 98 -11.01 13.29 15.03
N THR A 99 -10.12 13.37 16.04
CA THR A 99 -10.31 14.35 17.12
C THR A 99 -10.25 15.76 16.56
N GLN A 100 -9.27 16.10 15.71
CA GLN A 100 -9.15 17.42 15.07
C GLN A 100 -10.41 17.86 14.32
N ARG A 101 -11.08 16.92 13.63
CA ARG A 101 -12.29 17.21 12.85
C ARG A 101 -13.57 17.22 13.69
N LEU A 102 -13.65 16.39 14.72
CA LEU A 102 -14.82 16.32 15.59
C LEU A 102 -14.78 17.38 16.71
N HIS A 103 -13.60 17.78 17.18
CA HIS A 103 -13.42 18.68 18.32
C HIS A 103 -12.40 19.80 18.01
N PRO A 104 -12.65 20.67 17.03
CA PRO A 104 -11.67 21.68 16.60
C PRO A 104 -11.24 22.66 17.71
N ASP A 105 -12.09 22.87 18.73
CA ASP A 105 -11.86 23.83 19.81
C ASP A 105 -11.01 23.28 20.98
N VAL A 106 -10.58 22.02 20.92
CA VAL A 106 -9.84 21.36 22.01
C VAL A 106 -8.33 21.55 21.84
N ALA A 107 -7.66 22.01 22.91
CA ALA A 107 -6.20 22.04 22.96
C ALA A 107 -5.63 20.61 23.02
N TYR A 108 -4.83 20.23 22.02
CA TYR A 108 -4.39 18.84 21.85
C TYR A 108 -3.11 18.49 22.62
N ASP A 109 -3.27 17.84 23.76
CA ASP A 109 -2.28 16.94 24.35
C ASP A 109 -2.89 15.53 24.38
N ILE A 110 -2.63 14.74 23.32
CA ILE A 110 -3.02 13.32 23.34
C ILE A 110 -1.91 12.57 24.08
N PRO A 111 -2.20 11.95 25.25
CA PRO A 111 -1.20 11.15 25.95
C PRO A 111 -0.96 9.87 25.15
N TYR A 112 0.06 9.87 24.29
CA TYR A 112 0.59 8.65 23.70
C TYR A 112 1.75 8.15 24.55
N PHE A 113 1.71 6.87 24.90
CA PHE A 113 2.89 6.14 25.35
C PHE A 113 3.81 5.95 24.14
N LEU A 114 5.03 6.47 24.24
CA LEU A 114 6.11 6.22 23.29
C LEU A 114 6.80 4.88 23.61
N ASP A 115 7.66 4.45 22.68
CA ASP A 115 8.43 3.22 22.79
C ASP A 115 9.14 3.13 24.14
N GLY A 116 8.78 2.10 24.91
CA GLY A 116 9.35 1.82 26.22
C GLY A 116 8.82 2.59 27.41
N ASP A 117 7.78 3.43 27.26
CA ASP A 117 7.16 4.15 28.38
C ASP A 117 6.35 3.24 29.30
N ILE A 118 5.75 2.17 28.76
CA ILE A 118 4.86 1.26 29.50
C ILE A 118 5.64 0.52 30.59
N TYR A 119 6.78 -0.04 30.19
CA TYR A 119 7.72 -0.75 31.05
C TYR A 119 9.07 -0.03 31.02
N PRO A 120 9.34 0.90 31.96
CA PRO A 120 10.61 1.61 32.04
C PRO A 120 11.71 0.68 32.60
N LEU A 121 12.21 -0.20 31.75
CA LEU A 121 13.32 -1.09 32.07
C LEU A 121 14.66 -0.36 31.86
N GLN A 122 15.67 -0.63 32.67
CA GLN A 122 17.04 -0.12 32.45
C GLN A 122 18.05 -1.20 32.87
N TRP A 123 19.20 -1.23 32.20
CA TRP A 123 20.31 -2.11 32.53
C TRP A 123 21.64 -1.38 32.30
N LYS A 124 22.68 -1.80 33.02
CA LYS A 124 24.04 -1.27 32.84
C LYS A 124 24.87 -2.33 32.14
N SER A 125 25.36 -2.02 30.94
CA SER A 125 26.24 -2.95 30.22
C SER A 125 27.63 -2.96 30.84
N SER A 126 28.15 -4.14 31.16
CA SER A 126 29.53 -4.33 31.59
C SER A 126 30.06 -5.66 31.06
N SER A 127 30.89 -5.59 30.02
CA SER A 127 31.53 -6.76 29.40
C SER A 127 32.34 -7.57 30.41
N ASP A 128 32.93 -6.89 31.40
CA ASP A 128 33.89 -7.49 32.35
C ASP A 128 33.23 -7.86 33.70
N ALA A 129 31.93 -7.63 33.86
CA ALA A 129 31.23 -7.96 35.09
C ALA A 129 31.24 -9.48 35.35
N THR A 130 31.53 -9.89 36.57
CA THR A 130 31.45 -11.30 36.98
C THR A 130 29.99 -11.76 36.98
N PRO A 131 29.66 -12.91 36.34
CA PRO A 131 28.29 -13.40 36.26
C PRO A 131 27.62 -13.59 37.63
N ASP A 132 26.39 -13.10 37.75
CA ASP A 132 25.60 -13.22 38.97
C ASP A 132 25.05 -14.65 39.15
N ILE A 133 25.65 -15.34 40.11
CA ILE A 133 25.26 -16.60 40.75
C ILE A 133 23.89 -16.72 41.42
N SER A 134 23.48 -15.62 42.03
CA SER A 134 22.67 -15.66 43.25
C SER A 134 21.17 -15.73 42.93
N GLY A 135 20.38 -16.41 43.77
CA GLY A 135 18.92 -16.46 43.56
C GLY A 135 18.47 -17.14 42.25
N LEU A 136 19.31 -17.97 41.66
CA LEU A 136 18.91 -18.85 40.56
C LEU A 136 18.02 -19.99 41.08
N PRO A 137 17.06 -20.47 40.29
CA PRO A 137 16.19 -21.57 40.71
C PRO A 137 16.92 -22.91 40.80
N SER A 138 16.29 -23.91 41.42
CA SER A 138 16.76 -25.30 41.34
C SER A 138 16.74 -25.80 39.89
N MET A 139 17.55 -26.82 39.59
CA MET A 139 17.63 -27.41 38.24
C MET A 139 16.26 -27.88 37.74
N ASP A 140 15.47 -28.57 38.58
CA ASP A 140 14.14 -29.06 38.20
C ASP A 140 13.20 -27.90 37.81
N TYR A 141 13.24 -26.81 38.58
CA TYR A 141 12.43 -25.64 38.27
C TYR A 141 12.95 -24.90 37.03
N ALA A 142 14.27 -24.82 36.83
CA ALA A 142 14.86 -24.28 35.60
C ALA A 142 14.46 -25.10 34.36
N LEU A 143 14.45 -26.43 34.47
CA LEU A 143 14.01 -27.34 33.42
C LEU A 143 12.52 -27.21 33.14
N TYR A 144 11.70 -27.03 34.17
CA TYR A 144 10.28 -26.71 34.03
C TYR A 144 10.06 -25.38 33.27
N LEU A 145 10.81 -24.34 33.61
CA LEU A 145 10.77 -23.06 32.90
C LEU A 145 11.21 -23.22 31.44
N PHE A 146 12.28 -23.97 31.17
CA PHE A 146 12.73 -24.27 29.81
C PHE A 146 11.66 -25.02 28.99
N ASN A 147 11.02 -26.03 29.56
CA ASN A 147 9.93 -26.75 28.90
C ASN A 147 8.72 -25.85 28.65
N THR A 148 8.44 -24.91 29.57
CA THR A 148 7.42 -23.87 29.36
C THR A 148 7.79 -23.00 28.16
N VAL A 149 9.03 -22.51 28.09
CA VAL A 149 9.52 -21.74 26.93
C VAL A 149 9.40 -22.54 25.63
N LYS A 150 9.75 -23.83 25.63
CA LYS A 150 9.59 -24.70 24.46
C LYS A 150 8.12 -24.83 24.04
N PHE A 151 7.20 -24.96 24.99
CA PHE A 151 5.78 -25.06 24.69
C PHE A 151 5.24 -23.78 24.02
N HIS A 152 5.60 -22.61 24.55
CA HIS A 152 5.10 -21.32 24.05
C HIS A 152 5.85 -20.81 22.80
N LEU A 153 7.18 -20.86 22.79
CA LEU A 153 8.01 -20.39 21.68
C LEU A 153 8.21 -21.46 20.59
N GLY A 154 8.42 -22.72 20.94
CA GLY A 154 8.90 -23.75 20.01
C GLY A 154 7.97 -24.09 18.85
N GLN A 155 6.70 -23.68 18.92
CA GLN A 155 5.74 -23.78 17.81
C GLN A 155 5.90 -22.67 16.77
N THR A 156 6.43 -21.52 17.18
CA THR A 156 6.49 -20.29 16.37
C THR A 156 7.93 -19.87 16.05
N PHE A 157 8.84 -19.98 17.02
CA PHE A 157 10.23 -19.59 16.94
C PHE A 157 11.13 -20.78 17.23
N ARG A 158 11.93 -21.20 16.25
CA ARG A 158 12.83 -22.35 16.36
C ARG A 158 14.25 -21.88 16.66
N LEU A 159 14.39 -21.19 17.79
CA LEU A 159 15.65 -20.55 18.15
C LEU A 159 16.62 -21.52 18.83
N LEU A 160 16.17 -22.28 19.81
CA LEU A 160 17.08 -22.94 20.76
C LEU A 160 17.60 -24.29 20.24
N ASP A 161 18.91 -24.52 20.38
CA ASP A 161 19.49 -25.87 20.39
C ASP A 161 19.22 -26.54 21.74
N GLU A 162 18.15 -27.33 21.80
CA GLU A 162 17.66 -27.92 23.05
C GLU A 162 18.66 -28.90 23.69
N GLY A 163 19.42 -29.63 22.86
CA GLY A 163 20.40 -30.61 23.32
C GLY A 163 21.61 -29.94 23.95
N ALA A 164 22.17 -28.94 23.26
CA ALA A 164 23.27 -28.13 23.77
C ALA A 164 22.87 -27.37 25.04
N PHE A 165 21.68 -26.76 25.05
CA PHE A 165 21.17 -26.01 26.21
C PHE A 165 21.05 -26.89 27.45
N THR A 166 20.46 -28.08 27.32
CA THR A 166 20.27 -29.01 28.44
C THR A 166 21.60 -29.54 28.98
N THR A 167 22.55 -29.82 28.08
CA THR A 167 23.89 -30.28 28.45
C THR A 167 24.62 -29.22 29.27
N HIS A 168 24.65 -27.98 28.82
CA HIS A 168 25.27 -26.89 29.59
C HIS A 168 24.55 -26.61 30.92
N MET A 169 23.23 -26.78 30.98
CA MET A 169 22.49 -26.68 32.24
C MET A 169 22.94 -27.75 33.23
N GLN A 170 23.08 -29.01 32.78
CA GLN A 170 23.60 -30.10 33.61
C GLN A 170 25.02 -29.80 34.11
N GLU A 171 25.92 -29.35 33.22
CA GLU A 171 27.29 -28.96 33.58
C GLU A 171 27.32 -27.83 34.61
N PHE A 172 26.42 -26.84 34.49
CA PHE A 172 26.33 -25.71 35.42
C PHE A 172 25.84 -26.13 36.81
N TYR A 173 24.80 -26.97 36.90
CA TYR A 173 24.22 -27.36 38.19
C TYR A 173 24.99 -28.46 38.91
N TYR A 174 25.59 -29.41 38.19
CA TYR A 174 26.36 -30.51 38.77
C TYR A 174 27.87 -30.24 38.85
N GLY A 175 28.37 -29.23 38.13
CA GLY A 175 29.77 -28.82 38.14
C GLY A 175 30.05 -27.55 38.96
N ASP A 176 31.09 -26.82 38.59
CA ASP A 176 31.41 -25.49 39.15
C ASP A 176 30.61 -24.41 38.41
N ALA A 177 29.47 -24.03 38.98
CA ALA A 177 28.55 -23.05 38.42
C ALA A 177 29.22 -21.69 38.13
N ALA A 178 30.07 -21.19 39.03
CA ALA A 178 30.71 -19.87 38.87
C ALA A 178 31.71 -19.90 37.73
N LYS A 179 32.52 -20.95 37.67
CA LYS A 179 33.45 -21.18 36.56
C LYS A 179 32.70 -21.35 35.23
N LYS A 180 31.64 -22.16 35.21
CA LYS A 180 30.85 -22.41 33.99
C LYS A 180 30.20 -21.14 33.45
N ALA A 181 29.60 -20.31 34.32
CA ALA A 181 29.02 -19.04 33.91
C ALA A 181 30.07 -18.06 33.37
N ALA A 182 31.29 -18.07 33.93
CA ALA A 182 32.38 -17.20 33.46
C ALA A 182 32.95 -17.67 32.11
N GLU A 183 33.19 -18.96 31.93
CA GLU A 183 33.76 -19.54 30.70
C GLU A 183 32.75 -19.57 29.55
N SER A 184 31.49 -19.90 29.83
CA SER A 184 30.40 -19.97 28.85
C SER A 184 29.42 -18.81 29.03
N ARG A 185 29.93 -17.58 29.05
CA ARG A 185 29.18 -16.35 29.35
C ARG A 185 27.94 -16.16 28.46
N LEU A 186 28.08 -16.35 27.15
CA LEU A 186 26.97 -16.16 26.21
C LEU A 186 25.86 -17.20 26.41
N TRP A 187 26.23 -18.45 26.74
CA TRP A 187 25.25 -19.46 27.14
C TRP A 187 24.57 -19.07 28.47
N PHE A 188 25.31 -18.53 29.43
CA PHE A 188 24.70 -18.09 30.69
C PHE A 188 23.71 -16.94 30.47
N VAL A 189 23.98 -16.03 29.52
CA VAL A 189 23.00 -15.02 29.06
C VAL A 189 21.77 -15.71 28.44
N GLN A 190 21.96 -16.70 27.57
CA GLN A 190 20.85 -17.48 27.01
C GLN A 190 20.01 -18.14 28.12
N PHE A 191 20.65 -18.76 29.11
CA PHE A 191 20.00 -19.37 30.26
C PHE A 191 19.14 -18.36 31.02
N LEU A 192 19.66 -17.17 31.32
CA LEU A 192 18.90 -16.10 31.97
C LEU A 192 17.72 -15.60 31.11
N LEU A 193 17.88 -15.48 29.79
CA LEU A 193 16.78 -15.13 28.89
C LEU A 193 15.69 -16.21 28.89
N VAL A 194 16.06 -17.49 28.88
CA VAL A 194 15.11 -18.61 29.00
C VAL A 194 14.38 -18.57 30.34
N LEU A 195 15.07 -18.30 31.45
CA LEU A 195 14.42 -18.12 32.76
C LEU A 195 13.47 -16.91 32.74
N SER A 196 13.85 -15.83 32.07
CA SER A 196 13.02 -14.64 31.89
C SER A 196 11.71 -14.96 31.17
N PHE A 197 11.78 -15.62 30.01
CA PHE A 197 10.59 -16.04 29.27
C PHE A 197 9.76 -17.07 30.05
N GLY A 198 10.39 -18.07 30.66
CA GLY A 198 9.68 -19.08 31.44
C GLY A 198 8.90 -18.46 32.59
N LYS A 199 9.48 -17.46 33.27
CA LYS A 199 8.74 -16.68 34.27
C LYS A 199 7.65 -15.84 33.62
N ALA A 200 7.93 -15.20 32.48
CA ALA A 200 6.97 -14.35 31.81
C ALA A 200 5.70 -15.10 31.35
N PHE A 201 5.82 -16.35 30.93
CA PHE A 201 4.69 -17.20 30.54
C PHE A 201 3.84 -17.69 31.72
N LEU A 202 4.41 -17.74 32.93
CA LEU A 202 3.73 -18.27 34.12
C LEU A 202 3.26 -17.18 35.08
N ASP A 203 3.92 -16.02 35.09
CA ASP A 203 3.66 -14.95 36.04
C ASP A 203 2.40 -14.16 35.64
N GLN A 204 1.42 -14.14 36.54
CA GLN A 204 0.17 -13.39 36.40
C GLN A 204 0.20 -12.07 37.20
N SER A 205 1.36 -11.67 37.73
CA SER A 205 1.46 -10.53 38.64
C SER A 205 1.37 -9.18 37.91
N ARG A 206 0.56 -8.27 38.46
CA ARG A 206 0.39 -6.88 37.99
C ARG A 206 1.49 -5.95 38.51
N LYS A 207 2.73 -6.42 38.54
CA LYS A 207 3.86 -5.61 39.01
C LYS A 207 4.17 -4.47 38.04
N ARG A 208 4.88 -3.46 38.54
CA ARG A 208 5.35 -2.34 37.72
C ARG A 208 6.34 -2.81 36.65
N ASP A 209 7.23 -3.73 37.03
CA ASP A 209 8.23 -4.32 36.15
C ASP A 209 7.62 -5.40 35.25
N PRO A 210 8.15 -5.60 34.03
CA PRO A 210 7.63 -6.64 33.15
C PRO A 210 7.89 -8.05 33.73
N PRO A 211 7.02 -9.03 33.45
CA PRO A 211 7.23 -10.42 33.85
C PRO A 211 8.60 -10.96 33.39
N GLY A 212 9.40 -11.50 34.30
CA GLY A 212 10.76 -11.99 34.00
C GLY A 212 11.88 -10.94 34.04
N ALA A 213 11.57 -9.65 34.27
CA ALA A 213 12.51 -8.52 34.17
C ALA A 213 13.83 -8.71 34.91
N GLY A 214 13.82 -9.31 36.10
CA GLY A 214 15.02 -9.53 36.90
C GLY A 214 16.08 -10.37 36.18
N TYR A 215 15.65 -11.47 35.55
CA TYR A 215 16.57 -12.31 34.77
C TYR A 215 16.95 -11.62 33.45
N PHE A 216 16.02 -10.92 32.81
CA PHE A 216 16.32 -10.16 31.59
C PHE A 216 17.40 -9.10 31.82
N VAL A 217 17.25 -8.22 32.83
CA VAL A 217 18.22 -7.16 33.14
C VAL A 217 19.60 -7.74 33.44
N ARG A 218 19.63 -8.85 34.16
CA ARG A 218 20.83 -9.61 34.50
C ARG A 218 21.49 -10.23 33.26
N ALA A 219 20.70 -10.72 32.30
CA ALA A 219 21.18 -11.18 31.00
C ALA A 219 21.78 -10.01 30.19
N MET A 220 21.04 -8.92 30.06
CA MET A 220 21.46 -7.75 29.28
C MET A 220 22.71 -7.06 29.84
N SER A 221 22.90 -7.08 31.15
CA SER A 221 24.09 -6.53 31.81
C SER A 221 25.35 -7.37 31.53
N LEU A 222 25.18 -8.65 31.19
CA LEU A 222 26.25 -9.60 30.88
C LEU A 222 26.50 -9.79 29.38
N MET A 223 25.77 -9.08 28.51
CA MET A 223 25.95 -9.19 27.06
C MET A 223 27.43 -8.96 26.68
N PRO A 224 28.04 -9.88 25.91
CA PRO A 224 29.41 -9.74 25.47
C PRO A 224 29.61 -8.53 24.54
N ASP A 225 30.85 -8.05 24.46
CA ASP A 225 31.24 -7.09 23.44
C ASP A 225 31.27 -7.75 22.05
N TYR A 226 31.33 -6.92 20.99
CA TYR A 226 31.36 -7.44 19.62
C TYR A 226 32.60 -8.30 19.32
N SER A 227 33.69 -8.18 20.08
CA SER A 227 34.90 -8.98 19.87
C SER A 227 34.71 -10.43 20.30
N SER A 228 33.91 -10.69 21.34
CA SER A 228 33.68 -12.02 21.89
C SER A 228 32.44 -12.75 21.34
N ILE A 229 31.54 -12.03 20.67
CA ILE A 229 30.36 -12.60 19.99
C ILE A 229 30.74 -13.63 18.91
N TRP A 230 31.87 -13.45 18.22
CA TRP A 230 32.32 -14.32 17.12
C TRP A 230 32.82 -15.70 17.53
N ARG A 231 32.88 -16.02 18.82
CA ARG A 231 33.34 -17.34 19.29
C ARG A 231 32.30 -18.44 19.07
N ASP A 232 31.02 -18.09 19.17
CA ASP A 232 29.89 -18.99 18.89
C ASP A 232 28.76 -18.15 18.28
N THR A 233 28.80 -18.02 16.96
CA THR A 233 27.91 -17.14 16.21
C THR A 233 26.48 -17.65 16.16
N LEU A 234 26.26 -18.97 16.14
CA LEU A 234 24.91 -19.55 16.22
C LEU A 234 24.28 -19.26 17.58
N LEU A 235 24.99 -19.47 18.68
CA LEU A 235 24.49 -19.11 20.01
C LEU A 235 24.27 -17.59 20.15
N ALA A 236 25.12 -16.77 19.54
CA ALA A 236 24.93 -15.32 19.52
C ALA A 236 23.64 -14.92 18.80
N ILE A 237 23.36 -15.53 17.64
CA ILE A 237 22.10 -15.35 16.92
C ILE A 237 20.90 -15.69 17.82
N GLU A 238 20.95 -16.83 18.51
CA GLU A 238 19.91 -17.28 19.44
C GLU A 238 19.66 -16.26 20.56
N VAL A 239 20.73 -15.82 21.22
CA VAL A 239 20.67 -14.84 22.33
C VAL A 239 20.11 -13.50 21.86
N MET A 240 20.59 -12.99 20.73
CA MET A 240 20.12 -11.72 20.17
C MET A 240 18.65 -11.80 19.76
N ALA A 241 18.21 -12.91 19.15
CA ALA A 241 16.81 -13.11 18.79
C ALA A 241 15.89 -13.24 20.02
N LEU A 242 16.32 -13.92 21.08
CA LEU A 242 15.58 -13.99 22.35
C LEU A 242 15.46 -12.61 23.01
N ALA A 243 16.56 -11.85 23.06
CA ALA A 243 16.55 -10.50 23.59
C ALA A 243 15.60 -9.58 22.79
N ALA A 244 15.65 -9.70 21.46
CA ALA A 244 14.78 -8.98 20.55
C ALA A 244 13.30 -9.28 20.82
N LEU A 245 12.94 -10.56 20.93
CA LEU A 245 11.56 -10.99 21.17
C LEU A 245 11.04 -10.57 22.55
N TYR A 246 11.88 -10.61 23.58
CA TYR A 246 11.48 -10.17 24.93
C TYR A 246 11.21 -8.67 24.95
N LEU A 247 12.12 -7.87 24.39
CA LEU A 247 11.96 -6.40 24.29
C LEU A 247 10.72 -6.02 23.49
N TYR A 248 10.49 -6.71 22.39
CA TYR A 248 9.29 -6.52 21.57
C TYR A 248 8.01 -6.83 22.37
N SER A 249 8.01 -7.89 23.18
CA SER A 249 6.86 -8.28 24.03
C SER A 249 6.49 -7.27 25.12
N ILE A 250 7.42 -6.38 25.50
CA ILE A 250 7.21 -5.35 26.53
C ILE A 250 7.07 -3.93 25.94
N ASP A 251 6.68 -3.83 24.65
CA ASP A 251 6.51 -2.58 23.88
C ASP A 251 7.78 -1.71 23.80
N ARG A 252 8.95 -2.35 23.74
CA ARG A 252 10.27 -1.75 23.46
C ARG A 252 10.70 -2.10 22.04
N ARG A 253 9.83 -1.79 21.09
CA ARG A 253 9.87 -2.24 19.69
C ARG A 253 11.13 -1.77 18.98
N GLU A 254 11.57 -0.52 19.20
CA GLU A 254 12.80 -0.01 18.57
C GLU A 254 14.05 -0.78 19.05
N SER A 255 14.17 -0.98 20.36
CA SER A 255 15.28 -1.76 20.94
C SER A 255 15.23 -3.21 20.48
N GLY A 256 14.03 -3.82 20.45
CA GLY A 256 13.82 -5.18 19.95
C GLY A 256 14.26 -5.33 18.50
N HIS A 257 13.91 -4.38 17.63
CA HIS A 257 14.32 -4.38 16.23
C HIS A 257 15.83 -4.26 16.03
N LEU A 258 16.52 -3.47 16.86
CA LEU A 258 17.99 -3.39 16.82
C LEU A 258 18.66 -4.73 17.14
N PHE A 259 18.17 -5.45 18.15
CA PHE A 259 18.67 -6.79 18.47
C PHE A 259 18.37 -7.82 17.37
N ALA A 260 17.16 -7.78 16.80
CA ALA A 260 16.82 -8.62 15.65
C ALA A 260 17.73 -8.32 14.45
N SER A 261 18.02 -7.03 14.19
CA SER A 261 18.92 -6.59 13.12
C SER A 261 20.34 -7.12 13.29
N GLN A 262 20.85 -7.14 14.52
CA GLN A 262 22.16 -7.73 14.83
C GLN A 262 22.17 -9.23 14.58
N ALA A 263 21.15 -9.96 15.04
CA ALA A 263 21.01 -11.39 14.81
C ALA A 263 20.98 -11.72 13.30
N ILE A 264 20.18 -10.98 12.52
CA ILE A 264 20.08 -11.12 11.06
C ILE A 264 21.42 -10.84 10.39
N ARG A 265 22.13 -9.79 10.82
CA ARG A 265 23.42 -9.44 10.23
C ARG A 265 24.48 -10.52 10.48
N ILE A 266 24.52 -11.09 11.69
CA ILE A 266 25.43 -12.21 12.02
C ILE A 266 25.06 -13.43 11.17
N ALA A 267 23.77 -13.77 11.09
CA ALA A 267 23.29 -14.88 10.25
C ALA A 267 23.65 -14.71 8.76
N GLN A 268 23.55 -13.49 8.22
CA GLN A 268 23.98 -13.19 6.86
C GLN A 268 25.48 -13.39 6.66
N LEU A 269 26.31 -12.95 7.62
CA LEU A 269 27.77 -13.12 7.56
C LEU A 269 28.19 -14.59 7.64
N GLU A 270 27.41 -15.42 8.32
CA GLU A 270 27.56 -16.87 8.39
C GLU A 270 26.91 -17.61 7.19
N GLY A 271 26.33 -16.90 6.23
CA GLY A 271 25.75 -17.50 5.02
C GLY A 271 24.40 -18.20 5.23
N LEU A 272 23.73 -18.03 6.38
CA LEU A 272 22.47 -18.74 6.69
C LEU A 272 21.31 -18.41 5.73
N HIS A 273 21.43 -17.31 4.99
CA HIS A 273 20.47 -16.85 3.98
C HIS A 273 20.56 -17.59 2.64
N THR A 274 21.60 -18.40 2.45
CA THR A 274 21.85 -19.16 1.23
C THR A 274 21.59 -20.65 1.41
N GLU A 275 21.66 -21.39 0.32
CA GLU A 275 21.72 -22.85 0.38
C GLU A 275 23.09 -23.29 0.94
N LEU A 276 23.10 -23.84 2.15
CA LEU A 276 24.29 -24.33 2.83
C LEU A 276 24.67 -25.75 2.35
N PRO A 277 25.97 -26.07 2.19
CA PRO A 277 26.41 -27.38 1.71
C PRO A 277 26.23 -28.48 2.78
N GLU A 278 25.14 -29.24 2.68
CA GLU A 278 24.77 -30.26 3.67
C GLU A 278 25.76 -31.43 3.75
N GLU A 279 26.38 -31.80 2.63
CA GLU A 279 27.41 -32.85 2.60
C GLU A 279 28.65 -32.49 3.43
N GLU A 280 28.99 -31.20 3.51
CA GLU A 280 30.17 -30.71 4.24
C GLU A 280 29.86 -30.41 5.71
N LEU A 281 28.70 -29.81 5.98
CA LEU A 281 28.33 -29.32 7.32
C LEU A 281 27.54 -30.36 8.15
N GLY A 282 26.94 -31.34 7.48
CA GLY A 282 26.05 -32.33 8.07
C GLY A 282 24.61 -31.85 8.27
N ALA A 283 23.66 -32.77 8.13
CA ALA A 283 22.23 -32.50 8.17
C ALA A 283 21.76 -31.78 9.45
N ALA A 284 22.28 -32.15 10.62
CA ALA A 284 21.87 -31.54 11.88
C ALA A 284 22.28 -30.07 12.00
N ALA A 285 23.48 -29.71 11.54
CA ALA A 285 23.96 -28.33 11.56
C ALA A 285 23.18 -27.47 10.56
N VAL A 286 22.94 -28.00 9.34
CA VAL A 286 22.14 -27.31 8.33
C VAL A 286 20.70 -27.11 8.80
N ASP A 287 20.07 -28.09 9.46
CA ASP A 287 18.72 -27.94 10.02
C ASP A 287 18.67 -26.84 11.09
N ARG A 288 19.65 -26.79 11.99
CA ARG A 288 19.77 -25.70 12.98
C ARG A 288 19.90 -24.34 12.30
N CYS A 289 20.78 -24.21 11.30
CA CYS A 289 20.95 -22.98 10.53
C CYS A 289 19.67 -22.55 9.80
N ARG A 290 18.97 -23.48 9.14
CA ARG A 290 17.68 -23.22 8.46
C ARG A 290 16.61 -22.78 9.45
N ASN A 291 16.53 -23.43 10.61
CA ASN A 291 15.59 -23.07 11.68
C ASN A 291 15.85 -21.64 12.19
N LEU A 292 17.11 -21.27 12.44
CA LEU A 292 17.48 -19.91 12.83
C LEU A 292 17.15 -18.90 11.75
N TRP A 293 17.57 -19.15 10.49
CA TRP A 293 17.35 -18.24 9.38
C TRP A 293 15.87 -17.92 9.17
N TRP A 294 15.03 -18.94 9.03
CA TRP A 294 13.61 -18.73 8.76
C TRP A 294 12.87 -18.13 9.96
N THR A 295 13.35 -18.39 11.18
CA THR A 295 12.84 -17.72 12.38
C THR A 295 13.17 -16.23 12.35
N LEU A 296 14.43 -15.86 12.07
CA LEU A 296 14.85 -14.47 11.94
C LEU A 296 14.15 -13.74 10.79
N TYR A 297 13.94 -14.42 9.66
CA TYR A 297 13.18 -13.91 8.53
C TYR A 297 11.76 -13.53 8.97
N ILE A 298 11.05 -14.43 9.67
CA ILE A 298 9.70 -14.15 10.17
C ILE A 298 9.72 -12.97 11.16
N MET A 299 10.72 -12.92 12.06
CA MET A 299 10.89 -11.81 13.01
C MET A 299 11.11 -10.47 12.30
N ASP A 300 11.96 -10.41 11.27
CA ASP A 300 12.17 -9.19 10.47
C ASP A 300 10.86 -8.69 9.88
N ARG A 301 10.11 -9.57 9.21
CA ARG A 301 8.87 -9.16 8.54
C ARG A 301 7.84 -8.61 9.51
N HIS A 302 7.72 -9.25 10.67
CA HIS A 302 6.77 -8.84 11.69
C HIS A 302 7.22 -7.57 12.43
N PHE A 303 8.48 -7.47 12.85
CA PHE A 303 8.95 -6.30 13.60
C PHE A 303 8.97 -5.06 12.71
N SER A 304 9.46 -5.21 11.48
CA SER A 304 9.52 -4.12 10.52
C SER A 304 8.12 -3.68 10.07
N SER A 305 7.14 -4.58 9.93
CA SER A 305 5.75 -4.21 9.65
C SER A 305 5.11 -3.43 10.80
N SER A 306 5.30 -3.88 12.04
CA SER A 306 4.74 -3.24 13.24
C SER A 306 5.34 -1.86 13.51
N LEU A 307 6.64 -1.67 13.25
CA LEU A 307 7.30 -0.37 13.30
C LEU A 307 7.02 0.50 12.06
N GLY A 308 6.58 -0.13 10.98
CA GLY A 308 6.30 0.49 9.68
C GLY A 308 7.55 0.96 8.94
N ILE A 309 8.64 0.21 9.07
CA ILE A 309 9.94 0.46 8.45
C ILE A 309 10.23 -0.59 7.36
N PRO A 310 11.20 -0.34 6.47
CA PRO A 310 11.63 -1.32 5.48
C PRO A 310 12.13 -2.61 6.12
N MET A 311 11.87 -3.73 5.45
CA MET A 311 12.41 -5.04 5.82
C MET A 311 13.94 -5.04 5.68
N ILE A 312 14.65 -5.73 6.56
CA ILE A 312 16.11 -5.83 6.52
C ILE A 312 16.56 -6.75 5.38
N VAL A 313 15.84 -7.86 5.18
CA VAL A 313 16.17 -8.87 4.18
C VAL A 313 15.30 -8.70 2.94
N HIS A 314 15.89 -8.50 1.77
CA HIS A 314 15.16 -8.55 0.50
C HIS A 314 14.98 -9.98 0.02
N ASP A 315 13.80 -10.32 -0.50
CA ASP A 315 13.51 -11.70 -0.93
C ASP A 315 14.39 -12.17 -2.10
N SER A 316 14.89 -11.23 -2.92
CA SER A 316 15.85 -11.51 -4.00
C SER A 316 17.19 -12.07 -3.52
N ASP A 317 17.52 -11.83 -2.26
CA ASP A 317 18.83 -12.14 -1.70
C ASP A 317 18.81 -13.49 -0.95
N VAL A 318 17.65 -14.15 -0.88
CA VAL A 318 17.47 -15.39 -0.11
C VAL A 318 17.43 -16.59 -1.04
N THR A 319 18.44 -17.46 -0.92
CA THR A 319 18.48 -18.76 -1.64
C THR A 319 18.36 -19.95 -0.69
N ALA A 320 18.28 -19.73 0.63
CA ALA A 320 17.99 -20.78 1.60
C ALA A 320 16.73 -21.58 1.21
N LEU A 321 16.82 -22.90 1.31
CA LEU A 321 15.72 -23.79 0.96
C LEU A 321 14.60 -23.71 2.00
N ILE A 322 13.37 -23.86 1.52
CA ILE A 322 12.18 -24.04 2.35
C ILE A 322 11.41 -25.26 1.88
N ASP A 323 11.10 -26.16 2.82
CA ASP A 323 10.40 -27.39 2.49
C ASP A 323 9.00 -27.09 1.94
N SER A 324 8.56 -27.89 0.98
CA SER A 324 7.17 -27.87 0.52
C SER A 324 6.22 -28.26 1.68
N PRO A 325 5.13 -27.50 1.94
CA PRO A 325 4.16 -27.85 2.98
C PRO A 325 3.52 -29.23 2.80
N THR A 326 3.37 -29.69 1.56
CA THR A 326 2.67 -30.94 1.23
C THR A 326 3.53 -32.19 1.44
N GLN A 327 4.86 -32.04 1.36
CA GLN A 327 5.81 -33.17 1.39
C GLN A 327 6.57 -33.28 2.71
N SER A 328 6.42 -32.32 3.62
CA SER A 328 7.19 -32.23 4.86
C SER A 328 6.44 -32.71 6.10
N CYS A 329 7.19 -32.88 7.20
CA CYS A 329 6.59 -33.12 8.52
C CYS A 329 5.71 -31.93 8.92
N GLN A 330 4.70 -32.16 9.77
CA GLN A 330 3.74 -31.11 10.16
C GLN A 330 4.43 -29.82 10.65
N ARG A 331 5.48 -29.99 11.46
CA ARG A 331 6.30 -28.88 11.97
C ARG A 331 6.90 -28.05 10.83
N ASN A 332 7.58 -28.66 9.85
CA ASN A 332 8.21 -27.97 8.71
C ASN A 332 7.18 -27.35 7.76
N ALA A 333 6.05 -28.02 7.54
CA ALA A 333 4.96 -27.46 6.76
C ALA A 333 4.40 -26.18 7.39
N MET A 334 4.22 -26.16 8.72
CA MET A 334 3.79 -24.96 9.45
C MET A 334 4.80 -23.81 9.34
N LEU A 335 6.11 -24.09 9.39
CA LEU A 335 7.14 -23.07 9.17
C LEU A 335 7.08 -22.53 7.73
N SER A 336 6.91 -23.41 6.74
CA SER A 336 6.79 -23.05 5.33
C SER A 336 5.60 -22.13 5.06
N LEU A 337 4.42 -22.47 5.58
CA LEU A 337 3.23 -21.63 5.50
C LEU A 337 3.44 -20.26 6.17
N ARG A 338 4.08 -20.21 7.34
CA ARG A 338 4.40 -18.95 8.03
C ARG A 338 5.32 -18.06 7.21
N VAL A 339 6.42 -18.60 6.68
CA VAL A 339 7.35 -17.83 5.84
C VAL A 339 6.62 -17.25 4.64
N ARG A 340 5.75 -18.04 3.99
CA ARG A 340 4.97 -17.57 2.84
C ARG A 340 3.99 -16.48 3.20
N LEU A 341 3.27 -16.60 4.32
CA LEU A 341 2.38 -15.54 4.82
C LEU A 341 3.17 -14.28 5.21
N SER A 342 4.33 -14.41 5.87
CA SER A 342 5.20 -13.27 6.17
C SER A 342 5.71 -12.57 4.91
N ARG A 343 6.02 -13.33 3.84
CA ARG A 343 6.40 -12.79 2.53
C ARG A 343 5.23 -12.10 1.82
N LEU A 344 4.03 -12.66 1.94
CA LEU A 344 2.82 -12.02 1.44
C LEU A 344 2.58 -10.69 2.17
N LEU A 345 2.71 -10.66 3.50
CA LEU A 345 2.57 -9.43 4.27
C LEU A 345 3.55 -8.36 3.78
N SER A 346 4.85 -8.67 3.60
CA SER A 346 5.80 -7.70 3.05
C SER A 346 5.44 -7.25 1.63
N THR A 347 4.90 -8.14 0.81
CA THR A 347 4.38 -7.81 -0.53
C THR A 347 3.20 -6.85 -0.44
N ILE A 348 2.23 -7.08 0.45
CA ILE A 348 1.07 -6.20 0.67
C ILE A 348 1.57 -4.82 1.09
N LEU A 349 2.46 -4.73 2.08
CA LEU A 349 3.00 -3.45 2.54
C LEU A 349 3.75 -2.71 1.42
N GLY A 350 4.53 -3.45 0.62
CA GLY A 350 5.30 -2.92 -0.50
C GLY A 350 4.46 -2.55 -1.73
N THR A 351 3.23 -3.04 -1.88
CA THR A 351 2.37 -2.79 -3.04
C THR A 351 1.24 -1.82 -2.72
N VAL A 352 0.51 -2.09 -1.64
CA VAL A 352 -0.65 -1.33 -1.18
C VAL A 352 -0.20 -0.04 -0.51
N TYR A 353 0.68 -0.09 0.48
CA TYR A 353 0.97 1.06 1.35
C TYR A 353 2.07 2.02 0.84
N ARG A 354 2.40 1.99 -0.46
CA ARG A 354 3.35 2.96 -1.04
C ARG A 354 2.73 4.37 -1.09
N THR A 355 3.47 5.36 -0.61
CA THR A 355 3.06 6.77 -0.40
C THR A 355 2.81 7.58 -1.69
N GLU A 356 2.70 6.93 -2.84
CA GLU A 356 2.44 7.60 -4.12
C GLU A 356 0.95 7.93 -4.24
N ARG A 357 0.62 9.16 -4.68
CA ARG A 357 -0.77 9.53 -4.99
C ARG A 357 -1.22 8.80 -6.25
N ARG A 358 -1.85 7.64 -6.07
CA ARG A 358 -2.43 6.81 -7.13
C ARG A 358 -3.95 6.98 -7.21
N PRO A 359 -4.56 6.80 -8.40
CA PRO A 359 -6.01 6.63 -8.54
C PRO A 359 -6.51 5.37 -7.81
N ILE A 360 -7.77 5.38 -7.36
CA ILE A 360 -8.38 4.27 -6.61
C ILE A 360 -8.47 3.00 -7.47
N GLU A 361 -8.61 3.14 -8.78
CA GLU A 361 -8.67 2.04 -9.74
C GLU A 361 -7.37 1.21 -9.74
N SER A 362 -6.21 1.88 -9.64
CA SER A 362 -4.92 1.18 -9.56
C SER A 362 -4.75 0.46 -8.22
N PHE A 363 -5.32 1.00 -7.14
CA PHE A 363 -5.37 0.32 -5.87
C PHE A 363 -6.24 -0.94 -5.93
N ILE A 364 -7.42 -0.85 -6.54
CA ILE A 364 -8.34 -1.98 -6.71
C ILE A 364 -7.66 -3.09 -7.51
N GLU A 365 -7.01 -2.77 -8.63
CA GLU A 365 -6.29 -3.75 -9.46
C GLU A 365 -5.19 -4.48 -8.68
N LYS A 366 -4.38 -3.74 -7.92
CA LYS A 366 -3.24 -4.35 -7.21
C LYS A 366 -3.66 -5.04 -5.91
N THR A 367 -4.80 -4.65 -5.33
CA THR A 367 -5.49 -5.41 -4.28
C THR A 367 -6.09 -6.70 -4.84
N LYS A 368 -6.63 -6.69 -6.08
CA LYS A 368 -7.09 -7.89 -6.78
C LYS A 368 -5.94 -8.89 -6.95
N THR A 369 -4.79 -8.45 -7.44
CA THR A 369 -3.60 -9.33 -7.59
C THR A 369 -3.17 -9.97 -6.26
N ILE A 370 -3.20 -9.19 -5.18
CA ILE A 370 -2.91 -9.70 -3.84
C ILE A 370 -3.93 -10.76 -3.43
N LEU A 371 -5.23 -10.47 -3.58
CA LEU A 371 -6.29 -11.39 -3.19
C LEU A 371 -6.28 -12.68 -4.01
N ASN A 372 -5.92 -12.64 -5.30
CA ASN A 372 -5.67 -13.86 -6.09
C ASN A 372 -4.58 -14.73 -5.44
N THR A 373 -3.47 -14.10 -5.06
CA THR A 373 -2.37 -14.81 -4.36
C THR A 373 -2.83 -15.37 -3.01
N MET A 374 -3.75 -14.67 -2.33
CA MET A 374 -4.36 -15.16 -1.08
C MET A 374 -5.32 -16.32 -1.31
N ALA A 375 -6.03 -16.37 -2.44
CA ALA A 375 -6.90 -17.49 -2.81
C ALA A 375 -6.11 -18.78 -2.97
N ASP A 376 -4.98 -18.70 -3.67
CA ASP A 376 -4.08 -19.84 -3.87
C ASP A 376 -3.54 -20.35 -2.52
N LEU A 377 -3.11 -19.43 -1.65
CA LEU A 377 -2.66 -19.78 -0.29
C LEU A 377 -3.79 -20.34 0.58
N ALA A 378 -5.02 -19.85 0.43
CA ALA A 378 -6.17 -20.37 1.16
C ALA A 378 -6.44 -21.83 0.77
N LYS A 379 -6.40 -22.15 -0.53
CA LYS A 379 -6.53 -23.52 -1.03
C LYS A 379 -5.47 -24.44 -0.44
N GLU A 380 -4.22 -24.01 -0.41
CA GLU A 380 -3.14 -24.80 0.19
C GLU A 380 -3.31 -24.99 1.71
N LEU A 381 -3.84 -23.98 2.40
CA LEU A 381 -4.19 -24.09 3.82
C LEU A 381 -5.34 -25.09 4.03
N GLU A 382 -6.40 -25.03 3.21
CA GLU A 382 -7.51 -25.99 3.20
C GLU A 382 -6.98 -27.42 3.01
N ASP A 383 -6.17 -27.64 1.98
CA ASP A 383 -5.56 -28.93 1.68
C ASP A 383 -4.69 -29.42 2.85
N PHE A 384 -3.90 -28.53 3.47
CA PHE A 384 -3.10 -28.87 4.64
C PHE A 384 -3.95 -29.26 5.86
N ILE A 385 -5.01 -28.51 6.15
CA ILE A 385 -5.95 -28.80 7.24
C ILE A 385 -6.60 -30.17 7.00
N ASN A 386 -7.14 -30.38 5.80
CA ASN A 386 -7.85 -31.60 5.44
C ASN A 386 -6.93 -32.83 5.42
N THR A 387 -5.66 -32.68 5.07
CA THR A 387 -4.72 -33.82 5.02
C THR A 387 -4.05 -34.12 6.35
N LYS A 388 -3.70 -33.10 7.15
CA LYS A 388 -2.93 -33.28 8.39
C LYS A 388 -3.77 -33.24 9.67
N PHE A 389 -5.02 -32.76 9.61
CA PHE A 389 -5.90 -32.62 10.79
C PHE A 389 -7.24 -33.35 10.68
N ALA A 390 -7.47 -34.23 9.70
CA ALA A 390 -8.71 -35.01 9.55
C ALA A 390 -8.97 -36.11 10.61
N GLY A 391 -8.18 -36.18 11.70
CA GLY A 391 -8.31 -37.21 12.73
C GLY A 391 -9.17 -36.76 13.93
N PRO A 392 -9.96 -37.64 14.57
CA PRO A 392 -10.84 -37.30 15.69
C PRO A 392 -10.13 -36.88 16.99
N VAL A 393 -8.79 -37.03 17.06
CA VAL A 393 -7.95 -36.60 18.19
C VAL A 393 -7.18 -35.30 17.87
N ASN A 394 -7.33 -34.76 16.66
CA ASN A 394 -6.56 -33.61 16.18
C ASN A 394 -7.36 -32.31 16.27
N SER A 395 -7.64 -31.84 17.49
CA SER A 395 -8.06 -30.44 17.68
C SER A 395 -7.03 -29.50 17.05
N MET A 396 -7.48 -28.46 16.36
CA MET A 396 -6.59 -27.50 15.68
C MET A 396 -5.55 -26.94 16.66
N SER A 397 -4.26 -27.16 16.36
CA SER A 397 -3.18 -26.75 17.25
C SER A 397 -3.11 -25.22 17.38
N LYS A 398 -2.62 -24.73 18.54
CA LYS A 398 -2.34 -23.28 18.76
C LYS A 398 -1.50 -22.70 17.62
N GLY A 399 -0.45 -23.43 17.21
CA GLY A 399 0.40 -23.02 16.10
C GLY A 399 -0.35 -22.90 14.76
N MET A 400 -1.35 -23.75 14.49
CA MET A 400 -2.17 -23.66 13.27
C MET A 400 -3.16 -22.50 13.33
N ARG A 401 -3.82 -22.27 14.47
CA ARG A 401 -4.68 -21.09 14.67
C ARG A 401 -3.92 -19.80 14.45
N HIS A 402 -2.68 -19.72 14.91
CA HIS A 402 -1.83 -18.56 14.65
C HIS A 402 -1.49 -18.39 13.15
N ILE A 403 -1.31 -19.47 12.38
CA ILE A 403 -1.16 -19.37 10.91
C ILE A 403 -2.42 -18.78 10.28
N LEU A 404 -3.61 -19.22 10.72
CA LEU A 404 -4.88 -18.65 10.27
C LEU A 404 -5.04 -17.18 10.65
N LEU A 405 -4.60 -16.79 11.86
CA LEU A 405 -4.58 -15.40 12.28
C LEU A 405 -3.66 -14.54 11.41
N LEU A 406 -2.46 -15.03 11.05
CA LEU A 406 -1.56 -14.35 10.10
C LEU A 406 -2.18 -14.22 8.70
N TYR A 407 -2.89 -15.25 8.24
CA TYR A 407 -3.63 -15.19 6.98
C TYR A 407 -4.70 -14.09 7.00
N HIS A 408 -5.54 -14.07 8.04
CA HIS A 408 -6.57 -13.05 8.17
C HIS A 408 -5.98 -11.64 8.39
N GLU A 409 -4.84 -11.52 9.07
CA GLU A 409 -4.11 -10.25 9.18
C GLU A 409 -3.71 -9.73 7.80
N CYS A 410 -3.22 -10.58 6.91
CA CYS A 410 -2.90 -10.18 5.53
C CYS A 410 -4.14 -9.61 4.81
N VAL A 411 -5.31 -10.25 4.94
CA VAL A 411 -6.57 -9.74 4.35
C VAL A 411 -6.96 -8.39 4.95
N ILE A 412 -6.94 -8.29 6.28
CA ILE A 412 -7.30 -7.07 7.02
C ILE A 412 -6.39 -5.92 6.60
N VAL A 413 -5.08 -6.15 6.51
CA VAL A 413 -4.09 -5.15 6.11
C VAL A 413 -4.28 -4.76 4.64
N ALA A 414 -4.56 -5.69 3.73
CA ALA A 414 -4.79 -5.39 2.31
C ALA A 414 -6.06 -4.54 2.06
N THR A 415 -7.12 -4.78 2.83
CA THR A 415 -8.44 -4.15 2.64
C THR A 415 -8.65 -2.87 3.45
N ARG A 416 -7.93 -2.67 4.57
CA ARG A 416 -8.00 -1.49 5.45
C ARG A 416 -7.96 -0.13 4.75
N PRO A 417 -7.16 0.09 3.68
CA PRO A 417 -7.13 1.39 3.01
C PRO A 417 -8.47 1.83 2.41
N LEU A 418 -9.36 0.89 2.05
CA LEU A 418 -10.72 1.22 1.59
C LEU A 418 -11.53 1.91 2.68
N LEU A 419 -11.53 1.35 3.90
CA LEU A 419 -12.21 1.95 5.04
C LEU A 419 -11.60 3.32 5.38
N LEU A 420 -10.28 3.48 5.25
CA LEU A 420 -9.63 4.78 5.48
C LEU A 420 -10.04 5.84 4.44
N ALA A 421 -10.15 5.48 3.16
CA ALA A 421 -10.66 6.39 2.13
C ALA A 421 -12.09 6.86 2.44
N ILE A 422 -12.95 5.94 2.90
CA ILE A 422 -14.33 6.26 3.28
C ILE A 422 -14.38 7.17 4.48
N LEU A 423 -13.60 6.88 5.52
CA LEU A 423 -13.51 7.73 6.69
C LEU A 423 -13.09 9.15 6.32
N ARG A 424 -12.06 9.29 5.49
CA ARG A 424 -11.56 10.61 5.10
C ARG A 424 -12.62 11.41 4.34
N GLU A 425 -13.30 10.79 3.39
CA GLU A 425 -14.40 11.45 2.68
C GLU A 425 -15.51 11.91 3.64
N ARG A 426 -15.83 11.08 4.62
CA ARG A 426 -16.84 11.43 5.63
C ARG A 426 -16.40 12.62 6.47
N LEU A 427 -15.19 12.58 7.00
CA LEU A 427 -14.65 13.71 7.77
C LEU A 427 -14.54 15.00 6.96
N ASP A 428 -14.30 14.93 5.64
CA ASP A 428 -14.29 16.10 4.75
C ASP A 428 -15.70 16.65 4.45
N LYS A 429 -16.75 15.83 4.63
CA LYS A 429 -18.16 16.21 4.44
C LYS A 429 -18.93 16.25 5.76
N LEU A 430 -18.22 16.48 6.87
CA LEU A 430 -18.82 16.49 8.19
C LEU A 430 -19.90 17.58 8.28
N GLY A 431 -21.09 17.21 8.79
CA GLY A 431 -22.24 18.13 8.88
C GLY A 431 -23.12 18.20 7.63
N LEU A 432 -22.73 17.55 6.53
CA LEU A 432 -23.60 17.32 5.38
C LEU A 432 -24.33 15.97 5.53
N PRO A 433 -25.54 15.82 4.96
CA PRO A 433 -26.26 14.55 4.97
C PRO A 433 -25.48 13.47 4.18
N LEU A 434 -25.68 12.19 4.56
CA LEU A 434 -24.89 11.07 4.04
C LEU A 434 -25.04 10.89 2.52
N GLU A 435 -26.15 11.33 1.94
CA GLU A 435 -26.40 11.37 0.50
C GLU A 435 -25.41 12.27 -0.25
N CYS A 436 -24.76 13.22 0.44
CA CYS A 436 -23.67 14.02 -0.15
C CYS A 436 -22.37 13.21 -0.31
N CYS A 437 -22.21 12.09 0.41
CA CYS A 437 -21.08 11.18 0.26
C CYS A 437 -21.24 10.31 -1.00
N ARG A 438 -20.13 9.85 -1.59
CA ARG A 438 -20.18 8.92 -2.70
C ARG A 438 -20.84 7.61 -2.30
N ARG A 439 -21.58 7.05 -3.26
CA ARG A 439 -22.00 5.65 -3.19
C ARG A 439 -20.77 4.75 -3.28
N ILE A 440 -20.78 3.74 -2.43
CA ILE A 440 -19.83 2.64 -2.47
C ILE A 440 -20.17 1.81 -3.71
N VAL A 441 -19.15 1.46 -4.49
CA VAL A 441 -19.29 0.63 -5.69
C VAL A 441 -19.33 -0.84 -5.25
N PRO A 442 -20.11 -1.74 -5.89
CA PRO A 442 -20.24 -3.13 -5.48
C PRO A 442 -18.90 -3.85 -5.27
N LEU A 443 -17.90 -3.56 -6.10
CA LEU A 443 -16.55 -4.12 -5.92
C LEU A 443 -15.87 -3.69 -4.61
N MET A 444 -15.99 -2.41 -4.23
CA MET A 444 -15.44 -1.94 -2.95
C MET A 444 -16.18 -2.58 -1.77
N GLU A 445 -17.48 -2.78 -1.91
CA GLU A 445 -18.32 -3.47 -0.93
C GLU A 445 -17.84 -4.91 -0.73
N THR A 446 -17.67 -5.69 -1.81
CA THR A 446 -17.14 -7.06 -1.75
C THR A 446 -15.76 -7.13 -1.07
N LEU A 447 -14.85 -6.24 -1.43
CA LEU A 447 -13.51 -6.18 -0.83
C LEU A 447 -13.55 -5.81 0.67
N MET A 448 -14.43 -4.90 1.07
CA MET A 448 -14.62 -4.55 2.48
C MET A 448 -15.25 -5.70 3.26
N SER A 449 -16.28 -6.36 2.71
CA SER A 449 -16.90 -7.53 3.33
C SER A 449 -15.87 -8.65 3.57
N THR A 450 -14.95 -8.85 2.63
CA THR A 450 -13.81 -9.79 2.77
C THR A 450 -12.94 -9.45 3.98
N GLY A 451 -12.59 -8.18 4.16
CA GLY A 451 -11.84 -7.68 5.32
C GLY A 451 -12.60 -7.79 6.64
N ILE A 452 -13.89 -7.45 6.64
CA ILE A 452 -14.81 -7.53 7.80
C ILE A 452 -14.97 -8.99 8.26
N ASN A 453 -15.16 -9.92 7.31
CA ASN A 453 -15.27 -11.35 7.60
C ASN A 453 -13.96 -11.89 8.20
N SER A 454 -12.80 -11.49 7.65
CA SER A 454 -11.50 -11.87 8.19
C SER A 454 -11.23 -11.33 9.60
N ALA A 455 -11.62 -10.07 9.87
CA ALA A 455 -11.53 -9.50 11.21
C ALA A 455 -12.44 -10.22 12.21
N THR A 456 -13.67 -10.54 11.80
CA THR A 456 -14.62 -11.30 12.62
C THR A 456 -14.10 -12.71 12.92
N LYS A 457 -13.58 -13.42 11.91
CA LYS A 457 -13.01 -14.76 12.07
C LYS A 457 -11.78 -14.74 12.97
N SER A 458 -10.94 -13.70 12.88
CA SER A 458 -9.79 -13.52 13.78
C SER A 458 -10.22 -13.47 15.24
N LEU A 459 -11.24 -12.66 15.57
CA LEU A 459 -11.76 -12.60 16.94
C LEU A 459 -12.41 -13.91 17.39
N GLN A 460 -13.08 -14.65 16.48
CA GLN A 460 -13.61 -15.98 16.78
C GLN A 460 -12.52 -16.99 17.12
N LEU A 461 -11.44 -17.03 16.34
CA LEU A 461 -10.28 -17.90 16.61
C LEU A 461 -9.61 -17.56 17.95
N LEU A 462 -9.44 -16.27 18.24
CA LEU A 462 -8.89 -15.80 19.51
C LEU A 462 -9.81 -16.10 20.69
N LYS A 463 -11.13 -15.99 20.52
CA LYS A 463 -12.10 -16.36 21.56
C LYS A 463 -12.09 -17.86 21.83
N ALA A 464 -11.94 -18.70 20.80
CA ALA A 464 -11.74 -20.14 21.00
C ALA A 464 -10.46 -20.42 21.81
N LEU A 465 -9.38 -19.67 21.58
CA LEU A 465 -8.15 -19.76 22.40
C LEU A 465 -8.38 -19.32 23.85
N VAL A 466 -9.24 -18.33 24.10
CA VAL A 466 -9.68 -17.95 25.46
C VAL A 466 -10.42 -19.10 26.12
N ASP A 467 -11.41 -19.68 25.43
CA ASP A 467 -12.28 -20.72 25.97
C ASP A 467 -11.51 -22.02 26.28
N GLU A 468 -10.45 -22.31 25.51
CA GLU A 468 -9.54 -23.43 25.74
C GLU A 468 -8.40 -23.12 26.73
N GLY A 469 -8.29 -21.87 27.21
CA GLY A 469 -7.21 -21.45 28.10
C GLY A 469 -5.82 -21.41 27.44
N LEU A 470 -5.76 -21.36 26.11
CA LEU A 470 -4.53 -21.39 25.30
C LEU A 470 -4.06 -20.02 24.81
N LEU A 471 -4.85 -18.96 25.04
CA LEU A 471 -4.53 -17.58 24.66
C LEU A 471 -3.17 -17.15 25.19
N GLU A 472 -2.30 -16.67 24.30
CA GLU A 472 -0.99 -16.15 24.65
C GLU A 472 -1.12 -14.72 25.22
N SER A 473 -0.64 -14.51 26.44
CA SER A 473 -0.77 -13.21 27.11
C SER A 473 0.52 -12.43 27.19
N PHE A 474 1.69 -13.06 27.05
CA PHE A 474 2.97 -12.37 27.15
C PHE A 474 3.49 -11.93 25.78
N LEU A 475 3.50 -12.82 24.79
CA LEU A 475 3.90 -12.45 23.44
C LEU A 475 2.87 -11.49 22.83
N PRO A 476 3.29 -10.54 21.98
CA PRO A 476 2.41 -9.47 21.53
C PRO A 476 1.43 -9.90 20.44
N PHE A 477 1.59 -11.08 19.83
CA PHE A 477 0.87 -11.45 18.61
C PHE A 477 -0.64 -11.54 18.80
N ASP A 478 -1.13 -12.28 19.80
CA ASP A 478 -2.58 -12.43 20.02
C ASP A 478 -3.23 -11.08 20.36
N LEU A 479 -2.50 -10.22 21.09
CA LEU A 479 -2.89 -8.83 21.34
C LEU A 479 -2.96 -8.00 20.05
N GLU A 480 -1.94 -8.08 19.20
CA GLU A 480 -1.89 -7.34 17.93
C GLU A 480 -2.98 -7.80 16.95
N PHE A 481 -3.23 -9.10 16.84
CA PHE A 481 -4.34 -9.64 16.06
C PHE A 481 -5.70 -9.16 16.58
N THR A 482 -5.91 -9.23 17.90
CA THR A 482 -7.14 -8.76 18.55
C THR A 482 -7.37 -7.29 18.24
N TYR A 483 -6.35 -6.47 18.48
CA TYR A 483 -6.43 -5.02 18.34
C TYR A 483 -6.59 -4.59 16.87
N GLY A 484 -5.85 -5.21 15.95
CA GLY A 484 -5.94 -4.97 14.51
C GLY A 484 -7.31 -5.31 13.94
N ALA A 485 -7.90 -6.43 14.36
CA ALA A 485 -9.27 -6.81 13.99
C ALA A 485 -10.31 -5.86 14.58
N ALA A 486 -10.17 -5.49 15.85
CA ALA A 486 -11.09 -4.59 16.55
C ALA A 486 -11.15 -3.20 15.92
N ILE A 487 -10.00 -2.62 15.54
CA ILE A 487 -9.97 -1.34 14.83
C ILE A 487 -10.67 -1.46 13.48
N HIS A 488 -10.40 -2.53 12.73
CA HIS A 488 -11.01 -2.73 11.42
C HIS A 488 -12.54 -2.83 11.51
N LEU A 489 -13.06 -3.58 12.50
CA LEU A 489 -14.49 -3.71 12.74
C LEU A 489 -15.12 -2.44 13.30
N THR A 490 -14.42 -1.67 14.13
CA THR A 490 -14.88 -0.37 14.63
C THR A 490 -15.03 0.62 13.48
N MET A 491 -14.04 0.68 12.58
CA MET A 491 -14.12 1.46 11.35
C MET A 491 -15.31 1.00 10.49
N ALA A 492 -15.41 -0.30 10.21
CA ALA A 492 -16.48 -0.84 9.38
C ALA A 492 -17.87 -0.60 9.99
N GLY A 493 -18.06 -0.75 11.30
CA GLY A 493 -19.35 -0.55 11.95
C GLY A 493 -19.83 0.90 11.93
N ALA A 494 -18.91 1.86 11.88
CA ALA A 494 -19.24 3.28 11.73
C ALA A 494 -19.40 3.71 10.27
N LEU A 495 -18.65 3.07 9.36
CA LEU A 495 -18.59 3.47 7.96
C LEU A 495 -19.57 2.70 7.08
N VAL A 496 -19.76 1.41 7.32
CA VAL A 496 -20.57 0.52 6.47
C VAL A 496 -21.38 -0.44 7.36
N PRO A 497 -22.28 0.09 8.22
CA PRO A 497 -23.01 -0.73 9.20
C PRO A 497 -23.82 -1.86 8.54
N GLU A 498 -24.30 -1.65 7.32
CA GLU A 498 -25.03 -2.63 6.52
C GLU A 498 -24.22 -3.92 6.26
N LEU A 499 -22.90 -3.82 6.14
CA LEU A 499 -22.00 -4.94 5.85
C LEU A 499 -21.53 -5.68 7.10
N VAL A 500 -21.57 -5.04 8.26
CA VAL A 500 -21.17 -5.64 9.55
C VAL A 500 -22.35 -6.37 10.20
N GLY A 501 -23.56 -5.83 10.03
CA GLY A 501 -24.79 -6.37 10.58
C GLY A 501 -24.93 -6.20 12.10
N GLN A 502 -25.86 -6.94 12.69
CA GLN A 502 -26.20 -6.83 14.12
C GLN A 502 -25.17 -7.49 15.08
N ARG A 503 -24.07 -8.07 14.57
CA ARG A 503 -23.04 -8.69 15.40
C ARG A 503 -22.07 -7.63 15.92
N SER A 504 -22.28 -7.14 17.13
CA SER A 504 -21.35 -6.21 17.80
C SER A 504 -20.05 -6.90 18.22
N SER A 505 -19.16 -7.19 17.26
CA SER A 505 -17.89 -7.90 17.46
C SER A 505 -16.91 -7.17 18.39
N ASN A 506 -17.12 -5.87 18.66
CA ASN A 506 -16.26 -5.09 19.56
C ASN A 506 -16.27 -5.63 20.99
N GLN A 507 -17.41 -6.13 21.48
CA GLN A 507 -17.49 -6.71 22.82
C GLN A 507 -16.56 -7.93 22.96
N GLN A 508 -16.44 -8.74 21.90
CA GLN A 508 -15.55 -9.89 21.88
C GLN A 508 -14.07 -9.48 21.95
N ALA A 509 -13.68 -8.41 21.25
CA ALA A 509 -12.33 -7.86 21.35
C ALA A 509 -12.02 -7.38 22.77
N HIS A 510 -12.95 -6.66 23.41
CA HIS A 510 -12.79 -6.21 24.81
C HIS A 510 -12.63 -7.38 25.77
N LEU A 511 -13.41 -8.46 25.61
CA LEU A 511 -13.28 -9.67 26.43
C LEU A 511 -11.91 -10.35 26.27
N ILE A 512 -11.40 -10.45 25.04
CA ILE A 512 -10.08 -11.02 24.78
C ILE A 512 -8.99 -10.14 25.41
N LEU A 513 -9.08 -8.81 25.24
CA LEU A 513 -8.15 -7.88 25.88
C LEU A 513 -8.21 -7.95 27.41
N ASP A 514 -9.41 -8.08 27.99
CA ASP A 514 -9.58 -8.27 29.44
C ASP A 514 -8.93 -9.55 29.94
N GLU A 515 -8.98 -10.64 29.18
CA GLU A 515 -8.27 -11.87 29.52
C GLU A 515 -6.75 -11.70 29.48
N ILE A 516 -6.22 -10.93 28.52
CA ILE A 516 -4.77 -10.62 28.48
C ILE A 516 -4.37 -9.70 29.65
N ILE A 517 -5.22 -8.73 30.01
CA ILE A 517 -5.04 -7.83 31.15
C ILE A 517 -5.16 -8.59 32.48
N SER A 518 -6.06 -9.57 32.59
CA SER A 518 -6.25 -10.39 33.79
C SER A 518 -4.95 -11.10 34.17
N LYS A 519 -4.16 -11.50 33.15
CA LYS A 519 -2.82 -12.11 33.25
C LYS A 519 -1.67 -11.11 33.46
N GLY A 520 -1.96 -9.83 33.68
CA GLY A 520 -0.97 -8.82 34.11
C GLY A 520 -0.28 -8.03 32.99
N ASN A 521 -0.74 -8.16 31.74
CA ASN A 521 -0.16 -7.43 30.61
C ASN A 521 -0.66 -5.97 30.58
N ARG A 522 0.26 -5.02 30.81
CA ARG A 522 -0.04 -3.57 30.81
C ARG A 522 -0.09 -2.96 29.41
N VAL A 523 0.52 -3.60 28.41
CA VAL A 523 0.38 -3.19 27.00
C VAL A 523 -1.07 -3.37 26.55
N ALA A 524 -1.70 -4.47 26.95
CA ALA A 524 -3.11 -4.74 26.68
C ALA A 524 -4.04 -3.71 27.32
N GLU A 525 -3.75 -3.28 28.55
CA GLU A 525 -4.51 -2.23 29.24
C GLU A 525 -4.50 -0.91 28.45
N ILE A 526 -3.33 -0.50 27.98
CA ILE A 526 -3.17 0.72 27.17
C ILE A 526 -3.85 0.58 25.81
N ARG A 527 -3.67 -0.56 25.12
CA ARG A 527 -4.33 -0.79 23.82
C ARG A 527 -5.86 -0.85 23.96
N LYS A 528 -6.38 -1.40 25.06
CA LYS A 528 -7.82 -1.37 25.34
C LYS A 528 -8.31 0.07 25.53
N ALA A 529 -7.57 0.90 26.27
CA ALA A 529 -7.91 2.32 26.43
C ALA A 529 -7.87 3.08 25.09
N ASP A 530 -6.87 2.83 24.24
CA ASP A 530 -6.77 3.37 22.89
C ASP A 530 -8.00 2.97 22.03
N LEU A 531 -8.41 1.69 22.11
CA LEU A 531 -9.58 1.18 21.40
C LEU A 531 -10.87 1.87 21.85
N THR A 532 -11.13 1.93 23.16
CA THR A 532 -12.33 2.60 23.72
C THR A 532 -12.41 4.07 23.29
N ARG A 533 -11.25 4.75 23.24
CA ARG A 533 -11.19 6.12 22.74
C ARG A 533 -11.55 6.20 21.27
N LEU A 534 -11.00 5.33 20.42
CA LEU A 534 -11.36 5.27 19.00
C LEU A 534 -12.85 5.00 18.81
N GLU A 535 -13.42 4.04 19.55
CA GLU A 535 -14.85 3.74 19.53
C GLU A 535 -15.69 4.98 19.84
N SER A 536 -15.33 5.76 20.88
CA SER A 536 -16.02 7.00 21.21
C SER A 536 -15.97 8.05 20.09
N LEU A 537 -14.84 8.16 19.38
CA LEU A 537 -14.69 9.07 18.24
C LEU A 537 -15.55 8.61 17.05
N PHE A 538 -15.63 7.30 16.80
CA PHE A 538 -16.48 6.75 15.74
C PHE A 538 -17.96 6.89 16.07
N GLU A 539 -18.36 6.78 17.34
CA GLU A 539 -19.74 7.02 17.75
C GLU A 539 -20.11 8.51 17.58
N GLY A 540 -19.24 9.43 18.00
CA GLY A 540 -19.43 10.86 17.75
C GLY A 540 -19.50 11.22 16.26
N LEU A 541 -18.82 10.47 15.39
CA LEU A 541 -18.96 10.61 13.93
C LEU A 541 -20.36 10.18 13.46
N LYS A 542 -20.89 9.06 13.95
CA LYS A 542 -22.25 8.58 13.59
C LYS A 542 -23.32 9.58 14.03
N GLU A 543 -23.23 10.07 15.27
CA GLU A 543 -24.18 11.06 15.82
C GLU A 543 -24.27 12.32 14.97
N ARG A 544 -23.15 12.81 14.43
CA ARG A 544 -23.18 14.00 13.55
C ARG A 544 -23.92 13.78 12.25
N TYR A 545 -23.87 12.57 11.70
CA TYR A 545 -24.63 12.24 10.48
C TYR A 545 -26.12 12.07 10.75
N THR A 546 -26.50 11.48 11.89
CA THR A 546 -27.91 11.36 12.26
C THR A 546 -28.51 12.74 12.57
N HIS A 547 -27.77 13.63 13.24
CA HIS A 547 -28.19 15.01 13.46
C HIS A 547 -28.32 15.82 12.16
N ALA A 548 -27.37 15.68 11.22
CA ALA A 548 -27.43 16.36 9.93
C ALA A 548 -28.65 15.93 9.09
N ALA A 549 -29.03 14.65 9.15
CA ALA A 549 -30.24 14.16 8.49
C ALA A 549 -31.53 14.73 9.09
N ASN A 550 -31.56 14.92 10.42
CA ASN A 550 -32.74 15.42 11.13
C ASN A 550 -32.97 16.94 10.92
N HIS A 551 -31.91 17.75 10.84
CA HIS A 551 -32.05 19.19 10.62
C HIS A 551 -32.64 19.56 9.24
N ILE A 552 -32.45 18.73 8.23
CA ILE A 552 -33.00 18.97 6.88
C ILE A 552 -34.49 18.65 6.81
N SER A 553 -34.99 17.72 7.63
CA SER A 553 -36.43 17.41 7.69
C SER A 553 -37.27 18.51 8.33
N THR A 554 -36.67 19.41 9.12
CA THR A 554 -37.40 20.53 9.75
C THR A 554 -37.47 21.80 8.89
N ASP A 555 -36.61 21.95 7.88
CA ASP A 555 -36.52 23.18 7.06
C ASP A 555 -37.28 23.09 5.72
N LEU A 556 -37.98 21.99 5.46
CA LEU A 556 -38.84 21.79 4.28
C LEU A 556 -40.32 21.67 4.68
N VAL A 557 -40.87 22.72 5.28
CA VAL A 557 -42.33 22.92 5.33
C VAL A 557 -42.65 24.27 4.67
N PRO A 558 -43.26 24.31 3.47
CA PRO A 558 -43.84 25.53 2.96
C PRO A 558 -45.09 25.87 3.79
N GLU A 559 -45.11 27.06 4.38
CA GLU A 559 -46.34 27.67 4.86
C GLU A 559 -47.37 27.74 3.73
N SER A 560 -48.47 27.00 3.88
CA SER A 560 -49.75 27.36 3.25
C SER A 560 -50.90 26.93 4.15
N SER A 561 -51.78 27.90 4.32
CA SER A 561 -52.93 27.99 5.21
C SER A 561 -54.08 27.05 4.87
N GLY A 562 -54.75 26.55 5.92
CA GLY A 562 -56.21 26.37 5.99
C GLY A 562 -56.83 25.18 5.24
N ASP A 563 -57.24 24.13 5.95
CA ASP A 563 -58.63 24.00 6.42
C ASP A 563 -58.87 22.61 7.03
N ALA A 564 -59.66 22.60 8.09
CA ALA A 564 -60.11 21.42 8.80
C ALA A 564 -61.26 20.75 8.05
N HIS A 565 -61.20 19.42 7.87
CA HIS A 565 -62.30 18.46 8.08
C HIS A 565 -61.99 17.10 7.45
N GLY A 566 -62.44 16.03 8.11
CA GLY A 566 -62.93 14.84 7.38
C GLY A 566 -62.29 13.52 7.75
N GLN A 567 -63.05 12.71 8.47
CA GLN A 567 -62.80 11.36 8.96
C GLN A 567 -62.69 10.26 7.88
N ASN A 568 -62.07 9.15 8.31
CA ASN A 568 -62.41 7.73 8.06
C ASN A 568 -62.41 7.16 6.62
N HIS A 569 -61.55 6.15 6.39
CA HIS A 569 -61.92 4.72 6.18
C HIS A 569 -60.69 3.91 5.70
N ARG A 570 -60.25 2.89 6.47
CA ARG A 570 -60.45 1.42 6.28
C ARG A 570 -59.65 0.81 5.12
N SER A 571 -58.61 0.02 5.45
CA SER A 571 -58.53 -1.48 5.47
C SER A 571 -58.30 -2.06 4.07
N SER A 572 -57.38 -2.98 3.82
CA SER A 572 -57.22 -4.32 4.43
C SER A 572 -55.85 -4.90 4.01
N ASP A 573 -55.05 -5.43 4.94
CA ASP A 573 -54.96 -6.87 5.33
C ASP A 573 -54.17 -7.68 4.27
N ASP A 574 -53.25 -8.60 4.57
CA ASP A 574 -53.16 -9.64 5.60
C ASP A 574 -51.68 -10.08 5.70
N ALA A 575 -51.05 -10.14 6.88
CA ALA A 575 -51.06 -11.24 7.86
C ALA A 575 -50.00 -12.34 7.60
N GLN A 576 -49.05 -12.50 8.55
CA GLN A 576 -48.65 -13.81 9.10
C GLN A 576 -47.66 -13.66 10.29
N LEU A 577 -48.15 -13.97 11.49
CA LEU A 577 -47.44 -14.70 12.57
C LEU A 577 -47.97 -16.16 12.55
N PRO A 578 -47.50 -17.14 13.36
CA PRO A 578 -46.26 -17.33 14.12
C PRO A 578 -45.70 -18.79 13.99
N CYS A 579 -44.50 -19.11 14.52
CA CYS A 579 -44.20 -20.44 15.11
C CYS A 579 -42.80 -20.43 15.77
N ILE A 580 -42.69 -20.54 17.10
CA ILE A 580 -42.52 -21.74 17.94
C ILE A 580 -41.06 -22.26 18.00
N THR A 581 -40.60 -22.29 19.24
CA THR A 581 -39.35 -22.78 19.82
C THR A 581 -39.22 -24.30 19.84
N GLY A 582 -37.97 -24.78 19.71
CA GLY A 582 -37.47 -26.00 20.36
C GLY A 582 -36.80 -27.00 19.42
N ASP A 583 -35.46 -27.04 19.40
CA ASP A 583 -34.71 -28.14 20.01
C ASP A 583 -33.19 -27.93 19.91
N ILE A 584 -32.51 -28.27 21.00
CA ILE A 584 -31.06 -28.35 21.14
C ILE A 584 -30.64 -29.72 20.60
N ASN A 585 -29.80 -29.74 19.57
CA ASN A 585 -28.95 -30.89 19.26
C ASN A 585 -27.51 -30.40 19.06
N VAL A 586 -26.64 -30.91 19.94
CA VAL A 586 -25.19 -30.78 19.88
C VAL A 586 -24.65 -31.95 19.06
N ALA A 587 -23.55 -31.68 18.32
CA ALA A 587 -22.62 -32.61 17.67
C ALA A 587 -22.85 -32.86 16.17
N GLU A 588 -22.36 -31.93 15.35
CA GLU A 588 -21.45 -32.27 14.25
C GLU A 588 -20.23 -31.32 14.37
N ASP A 589 -19.04 -31.90 14.55
CA ASP A 589 -17.76 -31.17 14.54
C ASP A 589 -17.53 -30.61 13.13
N GLU A 590 -18.06 -29.41 12.85
CA GLU A 590 -17.67 -28.64 11.68
C GLU A 590 -16.23 -28.14 11.89
N LEU A 591 -15.31 -28.66 11.06
CA LEU A 591 -14.01 -28.03 10.83
C LEU A 591 -14.22 -26.51 10.65
N PRO A 592 -13.45 -25.63 11.32
CA PRO A 592 -13.68 -24.19 11.20
C PRO A 592 -13.48 -23.81 9.73
N GLU A 593 -14.57 -23.53 9.02
CA GLU A 593 -14.52 -22.97 7.67
C GLU A 593 -13.58 -21.76 7.71
N LEU A 594 -12.50 -21.80 6.93
CA LEU A 594 -11.74 -20.61 6.57
C LEU A 594 -12.79 -19.62 6.10
N GLY A 595 -13.00 -18.50 6.83
CA GLY A 595 -14.18 -17.65 6.67
C GLY A 595 -14.37 -17.02 5.28
N LEU A 596 -13.48 -17.34 4.33
CA LEU A 596 -13.56 -17.18 2.89
C LEU A 596 -12.94 -18.45 2.28
N THR A 597 -13.71 -19.26 1.56
CA THR A 597 -13.17 -20.42 0.86
C THR A 597 -12.32 -19.97 -0.34
N SER A 598 -11.42 -20.82 -0.81
CA SER A 598 -10.72 -20.59 -2.09
C SER A 598 -11.70 -20.30 -3.24
N TYR A 599 -12.90 -20.90 -3.21
CA TYR A 599 -14.01 -20.64 -4.13
C TYR A 599 -14.61 -19.24 -3.95
N ASP A 600 -14.82 -18.76 -2.72
CA ASP A 600 -15.35 -17.42 -2.47
C ASP A 600 -14.41 -16.34 -3.00
N ILE A 601 -13.10 -16.51 -2.79
CA ILE A 601 -12.11 -15.55 -3.29
C ILE A 601 -12.03 -15.63 -4.82
N ALA A 602 -12.06 -16.82 -5.42
CA ALA A 602 -12.12 -16.98 -6.87
C ALA A 602 -13.40 -16.36 -7.47
N ALA A 603 -14.55 -16.53 -6.83
CA ALA A 603 -15.82 -15.94 -7.25
C ALA A 603 -15.80 -14.40 -7.17
N ILE A 604 -15.14 -13.83 -6.15
CA ILE A 604 -14.87 -12.38 -6.07
C ILE A 604 -13.99 -11.95 -7.25
N VAL A 605 -12.99 -12.73 -7.61
CA VAL A 605 -12.05 -12.45 -8.72
C VAL A 605 -12.73 -12.54 -10.08
N ASP A 606 -13.64 -13.49 -10.26
CA ASP A 606 -14.46 -13.71 -11.46
C ASP A 606 -15.54 -12.63 -11.61
N GLN A 607 -16.15 -12.15 -10.51
CA GLN A 607 -17.05 -10.99 -10.53
C GLN A 607 -16.33 -9.69 -10.96
N ILE A 608 -15.00 -9.66 -10.89
CA ILE A 608 -14.18 -8.52 -11.34
C ILE A 608 -13.83 -8.61 -12.83
N ASP A 609 -14.01 -9.77 -13.48
CA ASP A 609 -13.91 -9.90 -14.93
C ASP A 609 -15.24 -9.46 -15.60
N TYR A 610 -15.41 -8.14 -15.77
CA TYR A 610 -16.49 -7.58 -16.57
C TYR A 610 -16.23 -7.81 -18.07
N THR A 611 -16.39 -9.05 -18.51
CA THR A 611 -16.55 -9.45 -19.91
C THR A 611 -17.78 -10.35 -20.07
N ALA A 612 -18.98 -9.80 -19.87
CA ALA A 612 -20.25 -10.34 -20.37
C ALA A 612 -21.33 -9.24 -20.27
N SER A 613 -22.20 -8.93 -21.23
CA SER A 613 -22.33 -9.18 -22.67
C SER A 613 -23.33 -8.12 -23.20
N PRO A 614 -23.15 -7.54 -24.40
CA PRO A 614 -24.04 -6.54 -25.02
C PRO A 614 -25.45 -7.01 -25.47
N SER A 615 -25.92 -8.17 -25.02
CA SER A 615 -26.99 -8.91 -25.70
C SER A 615 -28.44 -8.57 -25.30
N PHE A 616 -28.70 -7.58 -24.46
CA PHE A 616 -30.08 -7.22 -24.10
C PHE A 616 -30.76 -6.24 -25.07
N TRP A 617 -30.02 -5.58 -25.96
CA TRP A 617 -30.57 -4.51 -26.83
C TRP A 617 -30.55 -4.79 -28.33
N LEU A 618 -30.09 -5.98 -28.76
CA LEU A 618 -30.07 -6.37 -30.18
C LEU A 618 -31.22 -7.34 -30.50
N ALA A 619 -32.44 -6.81 -30.51
CA ALA A 619 -33.58 -7.49 -31.12
C ALA A 619 -34.51 -6.48 -31.79
N GLN A 620 -34.03 -5.81 -32.83
CA GLN A 620 -34.85 -5.46 -34.00
C GLN A 620 -33.96 -5.00 -35.15
N GLU A 621 -34.37 -5.43 -36.35
CA GLU A 621 -33.92 -4.97 -37.67
C GLU A 621 -32.67 -5.64 -38.28
N ARG A 622 -32.93 -6.74 -38.99
CA ARG A 622 -32.23 -7.10 -40.23
C ARG A 622 -33.15 -6.80 -41.43
N GLU A 623 -32.50 -6.60 -42.57
CA GLU A 623 -32.98 -6.19 -43.92
C GLU A 623 -33.00 -4.66 -44.07
N GLU A 624 -32.35 -4.01 -45.05
CA GLU A 624 -31.85 -4.43 -46.36
C GLU A 624 -30.91 -3.32 -46.94
N PHE A 625 -30.11 -3.67 -47.96
CA PHE A 625 -29.30 -2.80 -48.86
C PHE A 625 -27.93 -2.23 -48.42
N ALA A 626 -26.90 -2.77 -49.10
CA ALA A 626 -25.53 -2.30 -49.15
C ALA A 626 -25.36 -1.00 -49.96
N HIS A 627 -24.42 -0.12 -49.55
CA HIS A 627 -23.24 0.32 -50.33
C HIS A 627 -22.34 1.26 -49.47
N LYS A 628 -21.19 0.69 -49.03
CA LYS A 628 -20.00 1.24 -48.34
C LYS A 628 -20.04 2.65 -47.70
N PRO A 629 -19.93 2.75 -46.36
CA PRO A 629 -19.63 4.00 -45.66
C PRO A 629 -18.12 4.18 -45.36
N ALA A 630 -17.74 5.44 -45.13
CA ALA A 630 -16.48 5.85 -44.52
C ALA A 630 -16.21 5.10 -43.20
N SER A 631 -14.94 4.83 -42.92
CA SER A 631 -14.50 4.03 -41.77
C SER A 631 -15.04 4.57 -40.44
N THR A 632 -16.12 3.97 -39.97
CA THR A 632 -16.60 4.06 -38.59
C THR A 632 -15.59 3.38 -37.67
N SER A 633 -15.27 4.04 -36.56
CA SER A 633 -14.31 3.63 -35.54
C SER A 633 -14.44 2.14 -35.19
N ALA A 634 -13.44 1.35 -35.60
CA ALA A 634 -13.27 -0.01 -35.10
C ALA A 634 -13.00 0.06 -33.59
N THR A 635 -13.58 -0.86 -32.84
CA THR A 635 -13.51 -1.02 -31.38
C THR A 635 -12.11 -1.33 -30.83
N ASN A 636 -11.06 -1.21 -31.64
CA ASN A 636 -9.64 -1.36 -31.28
C ASN A 636 -8.77 -0.21 -31.86
N GLY A 637 -9.32 1.00 -31.99
CA GLY A 637 -8.56 2.18 -32.41
C GLY A 637 -7.61 2.68 -31.30
N ALA A 638 -6.42 3.17 -31.67
CA ALA A 638 -5.41 3.68 -30.73
C ALA A 638 -5.88 4.87 -29.87
N PHE A 639 -6.98 5.53 -30.27
CA PHE A 639 -7.54 6.70 -29.60
C PHE A 639 -8.92 6.40 -29.00
N THR A 640 -8.94 5.72 -27.85
CA THR A 640 -10.17 5.37 -27.12
C THR A 640 -10.85 6.58 -26.46
N THR A 641 -10.17 7.72 -26.39
CA THR A 641 -10.67 8.99 -25.82
C THR A 641 -11.50 9.82 -26.80
N ILE A 642 -11.55 9.41 -28.08
CA ILE A 642 -12.26 10.14 -29.13
C ILE A 642 -13.69 9.61 -29.24
N PRO A 643 -14.70 10.48 -29.07
CA PRO A 643 -16.09 10.05 -29.21
C PRO A 643 -16.39 9.54 -30.62
N SER A 644 -17.32 8.58 -30.73
CA SER A 644 -17.72 7.99 -32.03
C SER A 644 -18.31 9.02 -33.01
N GLN A 645 -18.80 10.16 -32.52
CA GLN A 645 -19.29 11.29 -33.30
C GLN A 645 -18.16 12.20 -33.83
N THR A 646 -16.89 11.87 -33.54
CA THR A 646 -15.72 12.62 -34.00
C THR A 646 -14.95 11.81 -35.03
N THR A 647 -14.80 12.36 -36.25
CA THR A 647 -13.97 11.75 -37.29
C THR A 647 -12.53 12.26 -37.18
N LEU A 648 -11.59 11.34 -36.96
CA LEU A 648 -10.15 11.64 -36.93
C LEU A 648 -9.51 11.38 -38.29
N ILE A 649 -8.71 12.34 -38.79
CA ILE A 649 -7.91 12.19 -40.01
C ILE A 649 -6.44 12.46 -39.67
N PRO A 650 -5.61 11.42 -39.42
CA PRO A 650 -4.18 11.56 -39.14
C PRO A 650 -3.37 11.79 -40.44
N GLY A 651 -2.08 12.06 -40.32
CA GLY A 651 -1.15 12.25 -41.44
C GLY A 651 -1.45 13.46 -42.32
N LEU A 652 -1.95 14.57 -41.76
CA LEU A 652 -2.35 15.75 -42.54
C LEU A 652 -1.23 16.33 -43.42
N VAL A 653 0.02 16.31 -42.98
CA VAL A 653 1.14 16.83 -43.78
C VAL A 653 1.37 16.04 -45.08
N GLY A 654 0.98 14.75 -45.11
CA GLY A 654 1.00 13.92 -46.32
C GLY A 654 -0.25 14.10 -47.20
N LYS A 655 -1.31 14.73 -46.69
CA LYS A 655 -2.62 14.87 -47.36
C LYS A 655 -2.94 16.30 -47.80
N SER A 656 -2.27 17.30 -47.24
CA SER A 656 -2.53 18.72 -47.50
C SER A 656 -1.23 19.52 -47.69
N PRO A 657 -0.96 19.99 -48.92
CA PRO A 657 0.19 20.87 -49.21
C PRO A 657 0.18 22.15 -48.35
N THR A 658 -1.01 22.66 -48.03
CA THR A 658 -1.17 23.85 -47.17
C THR A 658 -0.70 23.58 -45.74
N ILE A 659 -1.06 22.43 -45.16
CA ILE A 659 -0.63 22.06 -43.80
C ILE A 659 0.87 21.77 -43.78
N ALA A 660 1.40 21.09 -44.80
CA ALA A 660 2.83 20.88 -44.95
C ALA A 660 3.59 22.22 -44.96
N ARG A 661 3.12 23.20 -45.74
CA ARG A 661 3.69 24.55 -45.81
C ARG A 661 3.60 25.32 -44.49
N ILE A 662 2.46 25.24 -43.78
CA ILE A 662 2.34 25.85 -42.45
C ILE A 662 3.34 25.23 -41.48
N CYS A 663 3.48 23.90 -41.51
CA CYS A 663 4.41 23.17 -40.65
C CYS A 663 5.87 23.55 -40.93
N THR A 664 6.26 23.75 -42.19
CA THR A 664 7.65 24.14 -42.54
C THR A 664 7.92 25.63 -42.42
N ASP A 665 6.99 26.50 -42.81
CA ASP A 665 7.32 27.89 -43.13
C ASP A 665 6.81 28.90 -42.09
N HIS A 666 6.00 28.47 -41.12
CA HIS A 666 5.43 29.39 -40.14
C HIS A 666 6.50 29.86 -39.12
N PRO A 667 6.86 31.17 -39.09
CA PRO A 667 8.01 31.67 -38.33
C PRO A 667 7.87 31.49 -36.81
N THR A 668 6.65 31.54 -36.28
CA THR A 668 6.41 31.29 -34.85
C THR A 668 6.60 29.82 -34.49
N LEU A 669 6.19 28.88 -35.36
CA LEU A 669 6.37 27.45 -35.09
C LEU A 669 7.85 27.10 -35.11
N GLU A 670 8.58 27.65 -36.08
CA GLU A 670 10.04 27.58 -36.14
C GLU A 670 10.71 28.06 -34.85
N ALA A 671 10.39 29.28 -34.41
CA ALA A 671 10.99 29.87 -33.22
C ALA A 671 10.69 29.03 -31.97
N LEU A 672 9.46 28.52 -31.83
CA LEU A 672 9.06 27.70 -30.68
C LEU A 672 9.76 26.35 -30.65
N ARG A 673 9.73 25.58 -31.74
CA ARG A 673 10.41 24.27 -31.77
C ARG A 673 11.92 24.41 -31.65
N THR A 674 12.52 25.46 -32.23
CA THR A 674 13.94 25.76 -32.05
C THR A 674 14.30 26.10 -30.60
N ARG A 675 13.43 26.83 -29.90
CA ARG A 675 13.72 27.27 -28.52
C ARG A 675 13.42 26.23 -27.46
N ILE A 676 12.42 25.38 -27.68
CA ILE A 676 11.87 24.45 -26.67
C ILE A 676 12.35 23.02 -26.88
N LEU A 677 12.53 22.58 -28.14
CA LEU A 677 12.70 21.17 -28.49
C LEU A 677 14.05 20.82 -29.12
N VAL A 678 14.89 21.80 -29.45
CA VAL A 678 16.26 21.55 -29.91
C VAL A 678 17.14 21.24 -28.70
N ASP A 679 17.90 20.15 -28.80
CA ASP A 679 18.93 19.79 -27.83
C ASP A 679 20.31 19.94 -28.45
N GLU A 680 21.22 20.63 -27.74
CA GLU A 680 22.62 20.81 -28.13
C GLU A 680 23.52 20.31 -27.00
N TRP A 681 24.53 19.51 -27.33
CA TRP A 681 25.48 18.95 -26.36
C TRP A 681 26.83 18.67 -27.01
N CYS A 682 27.85 18.37 -26.22
CA CYS A 682 29.15 17.94 -26.73
C CYS A 682 29.43 16.50 -26.34
N ILE A 683 30.05 15.74 -27.25
CA ILE A 683 30.60 14.42 -26.96
C ILE A 683 32.11 14.56 -26.88
N ASN A 684 32.68 14.21 -25.73
CA ASN A 684 34.13 14.16 -25.55
C ASN A 684 34.64 12.82 -26.06
N ARG A 685 35.53 12.87 -27.04
CA ARG A 685 36.40 11.77 -27.46
C ARG A 685 37.82 12.08 -26.97
N GLU A 686 38.71 11.08 -27.01
CA GLU A 686 40.07 11.21 -26.46
C GLU A 686 40.82 12.46 -26.95
N GLU A 687 40.65 12.85 -28.22
CA GLU A 687 41.36 13.99 -28.82
C GLU A 687 40.44 15.11 -29.33
N SER A 688 39.12 14.99 -29.21
CA SER A 688 38.19 15.97 -29.76
C SER A 688 36.93 16.15 -28.92
N VAL A 689 36.39 17.36 -28.95
CA VAL A 689 35.06 17.66 -28.42
C VAL A 689 34.14 17.91 -29.61
N GLU A 690 33.23 16.97 -29.86
CA GLU A 690 32.32 17.02 -31.01
C GLU A 690 31.00 17.68 -30.60
N PRO A 691 30.69 18.90 -31.10
CA PRO A 691 29.41 19.53 -30.85
C PRO A 691 28.31 18.79 -31.61
N ASN A 692 27.22 18.48 -30.92
CA ASN A 692 26.07 17.79 -31.44
C ASN A 692 24.78 18.58 -31.24
N ARG A 693 23.87 18.41 -32.19
CA ARG A 693 22.56 19.07 -32.23
C ARG A 693 21.50 18.09 -32.71
N LEU A 694 20.40 18.01 -31.96
CA LEU A 694 19.18 17.30 -32.34
C LEU A 694 18.09 18.31 -32.66
N ASP A 695 17.63 18.27 -33.90
CA ASP A 695 16.46 19.03 -34.32
C ASP A 695 15.16 18.27 -33.97
N PRO A 696 14.04 18.99 -33.75
CA PRO A 696 12.77 18.40 -33.34
C PRO A 696 12.07 17.62 -34.45
N LEU A 697 11.21 16.67 -34.06
CA LEU A 697 10.38 15.87 -34.96
C LEU A 697 8.91 16.27 -34.88
N LEU A 698 8.18 16.09 -35.98
CA LEU A 698 6.72 16.11 -36.02
C LEU A 698 6.19 14.74 -35.53
N SER A 699 5.55 14.76 -34.37
CA SER A 699 5.00 13.57 -33.72
C SER A 699 3.70 13.10 -34.36
N LEU A 700 2.75 14.01 -34.57
CA LEU A 700 1.43 13.74 -35.13
C LEU A 700 0.90 14.99 -35.85
N SER A 701 0.20 14.78 -36.97
CA SER A 701 -0.57 15.84 -37.63
C SER A 701 -1.99 15.36 -37.91
N VAL A 702 -2.99 16.03 -37.36
CA VAL A 702 -4.35 15.47 -37.31
C VAL A 702 -5.44 16.51 -37.51
N ALA A 703 -6.50 16.13 -38.21
CA ALA A 703 -7.76 16.87 -38.22
C ALA A 703 -8.82 16.10 -37.44
N MET A 704 -9.62 16.82 -36.67
CA MET A 704 -10.79 16.29 -35.99
C MET A 704 -12.02 17.04 -36.47
N ASN A 705 -13.00 16.28 -36.97
CA ASN A 705 -14.33 16.77 -37.29
C ASN A 705 -15.26 16.33 -36.16
N ILE A 706 -15.62 17.27 -35.29
CA ILE A 706 -16.40 17.01 -34.07
C ILE A 706 -17.87 17.29 -34.38
N GLY A 707 -18.66 16.24 -34.60
CA GLY A 707 -20.07 16.35 -34.95
C GLY A 707 -20.97 16.86 -33.82
N TYR A 708 -22.19 17.26 -34.18
CA TYR A 708 -23.22 17.63 -33.21
C TYR A 708 -23.49 16.50 -32.21
N GLY A 709 -23.59 16.84 -30.93
CA GLY A 709 -23.83 15.86 -29.86
C GLY A 709 -22.59 15.09 -29.43
N ALA A 710 -21.41 15.34 -30.03
CA ALA A 710 -20.16 14.76 -29.56
C ALA A 710 -19.93 15.17 -28.09
N PRO A 711 -19.85 14.20 -27.14
CA PRO A 711 -19.55 14.52 -25.75
C PRO A 711 -18.17 15.19 -25.67
N ARG A 712 -17.94 15.96 -24.61
CA ARG A 712 -16.59 16.47 -24.35
C ARG A 712 -15.61 15.30 -24.33
N GLN A 713 -14.43 15.46 -24.93
CA GLN A 713 -13.36 14.52 -24.65
C GLN A 713 -13.10 14.56 -23.14
N LEU A 714 -12.84 13.39 -22.57
CA LEU A 714 -12.43 13.32 -21.18
C LEU A 714 -11.17 14.17 -20.99
N LEU A 715 -10.99 14.70 -19.78
CA LEU A 715 -9.78 15.47 -19.49
C LEU A 715 -8.61 14.48 -19.58
N HIS A 716 -7.79 14.60 -20.61
CA HIS A 716 -6.66 13.73 -20.88
C HIS A 716 -5.37 14.55 -20.84
N ARG A 717 -4.26 13.83 -20.86
CA ARG A 717 -2.93 14.35 -21.12
C ARG A 717 -2.49 13.72 -22.42
N ASP A 718 -1.80 14.47 -23.27
CA ASP A 718 -1.19 13.86 -24.47
C ASP A 718 0.20 13.30 -24.15
N ASP A 719 0.77 13.60 -22.98
CA ASP A 719 1.89 12.84 -22.44
C ASP A 719 1.42 11.56 -21.74
N ASN A 720 2.06 10.45 -22.07
CA ASN A 720 2.29 9.37 -21.11
C ASN A 720 3.62 9.59 -20.35
N VAL A 721 4.27 10.74 -20.55
CA VAL A 721 5.66 11.02 -20.18
C VAL A 721 5.89 12.53 -19.94
N HIS A 722 5.90 12.90 -18.64
CA HIS A 722 6.46 14.10 -18.01
C HIS A 722 5.60 15.39 -17.85
N HIS A 723 5.76 16.00 -16.67
CA HIS A 723 4.78 16.85 -15.97
C HIS A 723 4.95 18.37 -16.16
N VAL A 724 3.82 19.10 -16.28
CA VAL A 724 3.54 20.49 -15.85
C VAL A 724 2.11 20.87 -16.27
N ARG A 725 1.37 21.63 -15.44
CA ARG A 725 0.04 22.20 -15.77
C ARG A 725 0.14 23.65 -16.28
N HIS A 726 -0.72 24.02 -17.22
CA HIS A 726 -1.22 25.40 -17.42
C HIS A 726 -2.70 25.33 -17.86
N GLU A 727 -3.54 26.24 -17.37
CA GLU A 727 -5.02 26.16 -17.49
C GLU A 727 -5.61 27.53 -17.86
N TYR A 728 -6.25 27.63 -19.04
CA TYR A 728 -6.72 28.90 -19.64
C TYR A 728 -7.96 28.73 -20.55
N GLN A 729 -8.62 29.84 -20.89
CA GLN A 729 -9.64 29.94 -21.96
C GLN A 729 -9.14 30.73 -23.19
N MET A 730 -9.92 30.70 -24.28
CA MET A 730 -9.56 31.28 -25.59
C MET A 730 -10.68 32.16 -26.17
N LYS A 731 -10.33 33.04 -27.13
CA LYS A 731 -11.28 33.74 -28.03
C LYS A 731 -11.12 33.22 -29.47
N ALA A 732 -12.13 33.36 -30.32
CA ALA A 732 -12.03 33.01 -31.74
C ALA A 732 -10.83 33.72 -32.41
N GLY A 733 -10.01 32.97 -33.16
CA GLY A 733 -8.75 33.47 -33.76
C GLY A 733 -7.52 33.41 -32.84
N SER A 734 -7.67 32.96 -31.59
CA SER A 734 -6.53 32.75 -30.68
C SER A 734 -5.79 31.45 -31.00
N ALA A 735 -4.48 31.44 -30.79
CA ALA A 735 -3.67 30.21 -30.75
C ALA A 735 -3.31 29.91 -29.30
N LEU A 736 -3.48 28.66 -28.88
CA LEU A 736 -3.03 28.16 -27.58
C LEU A 736 -1.82 27.25 -27.82
N ILE A 737 -0.73 27.53 -27.12
CA ILE A 737 0.43 26.65 -27.06
C ILE A 737 0.44 26.12 -25.63
N PHE A 738 0.33 24.80 -25.51
CA PHE A 738 0.44 24.09 -24.24
C PHE A 738 1.44 22.96 -24.42
N LEU A 739 2.15 22.64 -23.35
CA LEU A 739 2.96 21.43 -23.32
C LEU A 739 2.01 20.23 -23.31
N ALA A 740 2.34 19.12 -23.99
CA ALA A 740 1.53 17.90 -24.00
C ALA A 740 1.16 17.39 -22.57
N SER A 741 1.93 17.84 -21.58
CA SER A 741 1.71 17.66 -20.14
C SER A 741 0.47 18.36 -19.55
N ALA A 742 -0.15 19.27 -20.29
CA ALA A 742 -1.32 20.00 -19.86
C ALA A 742 -2.55 19.11 -19.95
N TYR A 743 -3.24 18.96 -18.82
CA TYR A 743 -4.56 18.36 -18.83
C TYR A 743 -5.49 19.23 -19.66
N HIS A 744 -6.01 18.66 -20.74
CA HIS A 744 -6.96 19.34 -21.60
C HIS A 744 -8.02 18.35 -22.08
N GLY A 745 -9.09 18.89 -22.63
CA GLY A 745 -10.13 18.10 -23.25
C GLY A 745 -10.84 18.95 -24.29
N GLY A 746 -11.15 18.35 -25.44
CA GLY A 746 -12.03 18.97 -26.41
C GLY A 746 -13.41 19.23 -25.79
N GLY A 747 -13.85 20.49 -25.81
CA GLY A 747 -15.19 20.87 -25.35
C GLY A 747 -16.31 20.19 -26.14
N HIS A 748 -17.46 20.02 -25.47
CA HIS A 748 -18.68 19.48 -26.07
C HIS A 748 -19.13 20.35 -27.27
N ASN A 749 -19.61 19.71 -28.35
CA ASN A 749 -20.28 20.42 -29.43
C ASN A 749 -21.80 20.39 -29.22
N SER A 750 -22.33 21.45 -28.62
CA SER A 750 -23.76 21.61 -28.27
C SER A 750 -24.62 22.26 -29.37
N LEU A 751 -24.04 22.68 -30.50
CA LEU A 751 -24.75 23.46 -31.52
C LEU A 751 -25.40 22.56 -32.58
N PRO A 752 -26.75 22.47 -32.66
CA PRO A 752 -27.46 21.59 -33.59
C PRO A 752 -27.09 21.80 -35.05
N GLY A 753 -26.88 20.69 -35.76
CA GLY A 753 -26.51 20.67 -37.18
C GLY A 753 -25.09 21.13 -37.51
N THR A 754 -24.28 21.53 -36.52
CA THR A 754 -22.94 22.09 -36.76
C THR A 754 -21.82 21.06 -36.60
N VAL A 755 -20.65 21.39 -37.18
CA VAL A 755 -19.40 20.66 -37.04
C VAL A 755 -18.31 21.60 -36.56
N ARG A 756 -17.57 21.21 -35.52
CA ARG A 756 -16.37 21.92 -35.06
C ARG A 756 -15.13 21.24 -35.61
N ASN A 757 -14.39 21.96 -36.46
CA ASN A 757 -13.12 21.48 -37.02
C ASN A 757 -11.95 21.90 -36.14
N MET A 758 -11.06 20.95 -35.83
CA MET A 758 -9.80 21.20 -35.12
C MET A 758 -8.65 20.61 -35.93
N TYR A 759 -7.53 21.34 -35.99
CA TYR A 759 -6.28 20.91 -36.61
C TYR A 759 -5.19 20.92 -35.55
N GLY A 760 -4.53 19.77 -35.36
CA GLY A 760 -3.44 19.59 -34.40
C GLY A 760 -2.11 19.31 -35.10
N LEU A 761 -1.06 19.98 -34.64
CA LEU A 761 0.33 19.70 -35.01
C LEU A 761 1.12 19.49 -33.70
N PHE A 762 1.61 18.28 -33.50
CA PHE A 762 2.30 17.87 -32.28
C PHE A 762 3.77 17.62 -32.59
N PHE A 763 4.67 18.15 -31.77
CA PHE A 763 6.12 18.04 -31.96
C PHE A 763 6.78 17.45 -30.73
N CYS A 764 7.83 16.66 -30.93
CA CYS A 764 8.64 16.08 -29.87
C CYS A 764 10.13 16.37 -30.09
N ARG A 765 10.95 16.07 -29.08
CA ARG A 765 12.41 16.16 -29.21
C ARG A 765 12.93 15.11 -30.19
N GLY A 766 14.06 15.40 -30.83
CA GLY A 766 14.64 14.58 -31.91
C GLY A 766 14.97 13.13 -31.54
N HIS A 767 15.13 12.82 -30.25
CA HIS A 767 15.43 11.48 -29.74
C HIS A 767 14.21 10.71 -29.22
N LEU A 768 13.01 11.31 -29.24
CA LEU A 768 11.77 10.68 -28.78
C LEU A 768 11.04 10.01 -29.94
N ARG A 769 10.34 8.91 -29.64
CA ARG A 769 9.48 8.23 -30.60
C ARG A 769 8.24 9.07 -30.93
N THR A 770 7.91 9.19 -32.21
CA THR A 770 6.70 9.88 -32.67
C THR A 770 5.44 9.06 -32.39
N GLU A 771 4.33 9.76 -32.10
CA GLU A 771 3.02 9.15 -31.82
C GLU A 771 2.41 8.51 -33.07
N GLU A 772 2.55 9.16 -34.23
CA GLU A 772 2.27 8.57 -35.53
C GLU A 772 3.57 8.06 -36.16
N ASN A 773 3.56 6.84 -36.69
CA ASN A 773 4.71 6.30 -37.41
C ASN A 773 4.81 6.97 -38.79
N GLN A 774 5.53 8.09 -38.87
CA GLN A 774 5.62 8.93 -40.05
C GLN A 774 6.20 8.18 -41.27
N PHE A 775 7.09 7.21 -41.05
CA PHE A 775 7.68 6.37 -42.11
C PHE A 775 6.66 5.45 -42.79
N LEU A 776 5.57 5.10 -42.11
CA LEU A 776 4.50 4.24 -42.62
C LEU A 776 3.23 5.01 -42.99
N ALA A 777 2.98 6.13 -42.30
CA ALA A 777 1.74 6.90 -42.45
C ALA A 777 1.69 7.72 -43.75
N ILE A 778 2.85 8.13 -44.28
CA ILE A 778 2.94 8.97 -45.48
C ILE A 778 3.34 8.11 -46.68
N PRO A 779 2.55 8.10 -47.78
CA PRO A 779 2.89 7.31 -48.95
C PRO A 779 4.25 7.70 -49.54
N ARG A 780 5.02 6.70 -49.97
CA ARG A 780 6.36 6.88 -50.56
C ARG A 780 6.38 7.90 -51.70
N SER A 781 5.37 7.86 -52.57
CA SER A 781 5.21 8.78 -53.71
C SER A 781 4.98 10.24 -53.33
N VAL A 782 4.66 10.52 -52.07
CA VAL A 782 4.49 11.86 -51.51
C VAL A 782 5.79 12.28 -50.82
N VAL A 783 6.43 11.40 -50.04
CA VAL A 783 7.69 11.69 -49.31
C VAL A 783 8.80 12.16 -50.26
N THR A 784 8.98 11.51 -51.42
CA THR A 784 10.02 11.88 -52.41
C THR A 784 9.87 13.29 -52.99
N LYS A 785 8.70 13.93 -52.82
CA LYS A 785 8.40 15.28 -53.32
C LYS A 785 8.40 16.32 -52.20
N MET A 786 8.66 15.93 -50.95
CA MET A 786 8.65 16.84 -49.81
C MET A 786 9.91 17.68 -49.74
N SER A 787 9.80 18.86 -49.12
CA SER A 787 10.95 19.74 -48.93
C SER A 787 11.97 19.11 -47.95
N PRO A 788 13.26 19.46 -48.04
CA PRO A 788 14.28 18.96 -47.12
C PRO A 788 13.94 19.20 -45.65
N LYS A 789 13.25 20.31 -45.37
CA LYS A 789 12.80 20.65 -44.02
C LYS A 789 11.67 19.76 -43.51
N MET A 790 10.74 19.36 -44.38
CA MET A 790 9.71 18.41 -44.01
C MET A 790 10.31 17.01 -43.83
N LEU A 791 11.23 16.59 -44.71
CA LEU A 791 11.97 15.34 -44.53
C LEU A 791 12.71 15.29 -43.19
N ALA A 792 13.32 16.40 -42.77
CA ALA A 792 13.93 16.52 -41.44
C ALA A 792 12.91 16.39 -40.30
N LEU A 793 11.77 17.09 -40.38
CA LEU A 793 10.71 16.99 -39.36
C LEU A 793 10.10 15.59 -39.27
N LEU A 794 10.08 14.82 -40.36
CA LEU A 794 9.56 13.45 -40.40
C LEU A 794 10.59 12.40 -39.97
N GLY A 795 11.83 12.81 -39.68
CA GLY A 795 12.90 11.92 -39.21
C GLY A 795 13.68 11.20 -40.32
N TYR A 796 13.54 11.62 -41.59
CA TYR A 796 14.34 11.09 -42.70
C TYR A 796 15.75 11.70 -42.76
N LYS A 797 15.97 12.82 -42.08
CA LYS A 797 17.29 13.45 -41.99
C LYS A 797 17.95 13.14 -40.67
N LYS A 798 19.17 12.59 -40.72
CA LYS A 798 19.96 12.36 -39.52
C LYS A 798 20.40 13.69 -38.89
N PRO A 799 20.44 13.79 -37.56
CA PRO A 799 21.07 14.90 -36.85
C PRO A 799 22.60 14.85 -37.02
N THR A 800 23.33 15.72 -36.30
CA THR A 800 24.82 15.67 -36.31
C THR A 800 25.39 14.38 -35.71
N THR A 801 24.54 13.55 -35.08
CA THR A 801 24.89 12.26 -34.48
C THR A 801 24.25 11.08 -35.24
N ALA A 802 24.68 9.85 -34.95
CA ALA A 802 24.19 8.63 -35.58
C ALA A 802 22.82 8.19 -35.02
N LEU A 803 21.76 8.88 -35.46
CA LEU A 803 20.37 8.57 -35.08
C LEU A 803 19.48 8.56 -36.33
N GLY A 804 18.65 7.52 -36.48
CA GLY A 804 17.75 7.39 -37.62
C GLY A 804 18.44 7.10 -38.97
N ILE A 805 19.69 6.62 -38.94
CA ILE A 805 20.47 6.30 -40.14
C ILE A 805 20.03 4.98 -40.79
N VAL A 806 20.21 4.88 -42.10
CA VAL A 806 20.08 3.64 -42.89
C VAL A 806 21.38 3.46 -43.66
N ASP A 807 21.98 2.27 -43.63
CA ASP A 807 23.25 1.97 -44.31
C ASP A 807 24.38 2.97 -44.01
N ASN A 808 24.45 3.45 -42.76
CA ASN A 808 25.39 4.49 -42.29
C ASN A 808 25.25 5.88 -42.93
N ILE A 809 24.19 6.12 -43.71
CA ILE A 809 23.90 7.43 -44.31
C ILE A 809 22.58 8.01 -43.79
N SER A 810 22.35 9.29 -44.10
CA SER A 810 21.07 9.94 -43.83
C SER A 810 20.03 9.45 -44.85
N PRO A 811 18.85 8.95 -44.45
CA PRO A 811 17.86 8.44 -45.39
C PRO A 811 17.40 9.43 -46.47
N ASP A 812 17.42 10.74 -46.17
CA ASP A 812 17.07 11.80 -47.14
C ASP A 812 18.09 11.96 -48.28
N GLU A 813 19.28 11.37 -48.19
CA GLU A 813 20.30 11.38 -49.23
C GLU A 813 19.99 10.38 -50.37
N ASP A 814 19.34 9.25 -50.07
CA ASP A 814 18.98 8.19 -51.04
C ASP A 814 17.63 7.52 -50.70
N ILE A 815 16.56 8.32 -50.69
CA ILE A 815 15.19 7.86 -50.34
C ILE A 815 14.70 6.74 -51.27
N GLU A 816 15.06 6.80 -52.56
CA GLU A 816 14.64 5.82 -53.55
C GLU A 816 15.42 4.51 -53.42
N GLY A 817 16.76 4.57 -53.35
CA GLY A 817 17.58 3.37 -53.20
C GLY A 817 17.33 2.65 -51.88
N VAL A 818 17.11 3.37 -50.76
CA VAL A 818 16.70 2.76 -49.48
C VAL A 818 15.40 1.97 -49.66
N TRP A 819 14.41 2.51 -50.37
CA TRP A 819 13.10 1.85 -50.55
C TRP A 819 13.03 0.83 -51.68
N GLU A 820 14.00 0.77 -52.58
CA GLU A 820 14.22 -0.35 -53.49
C GLU A 820 14.83 -1.55 -52.75
N ARG A 821 15.81 -1.31 -51.87
CA ARG A 821 16.46 -2.36 -51.07
C ARG A 821 15.52 -3.04 -50.06
N VAL A 822 14.53 -2.32 -49.52
CA VAL A 822 13.52 -2.86 -48.59
C VAL A 822 12.48 -3.76 -49.28
N VAL A 823 12.37 -3.71 -50.62
CA VAL A 823 11.39 -4.51 -51.40
C VAL A 823 12.02 -5.79 -51.98
N GLN A 824 13.35 -5.89 -51.99
CA GLN A 824 14.08 -7.13 -52.22
C GLN A 824 14.11 -8.00 -50.96
#